data_AF-A0A1I3RHJ0-F1
#
_entry.id   AF-A0A1I3RHJ0-F1
#
_cell.length_a   1.000
_cell.length_b   1.000
_cell.length_c   1.000
_cell.angle_alpha   90.00
_cell.angle_beta   90.00
_cell.angle_gamma   90.00
#
_symmetry.space_group_name_H-M   'P 1'
#
loop_
_entity.id
_entity.type
_entity.pdbx_description
1 polymer ?
#
loop_
_entity_poly.entity_id
_entity_poly.type
_entity_poly.pdbx_seq_one_letter_code
_entity_poly.pdbx_strand_id
1 'polypeptide(L)'
;MREPSRFKTTAAPLLAFLVPGGGHLLLGRPGPGLLLLLGTLTDIAAMIRLADESGGKFALFILLLGLGLPAFWFYSVFGALQLAARIRREGLSEENERSGGLPAVAQGMAAIALACVLWVLVQTSADFSTLIASFGTYAPGPLLMALALAIALRRKNAMFKIGRFTAAAVLVGVGALLLWDQLEGRNDIGLLGQWWPAAFVLLGIEVVVSGLAYRRAARRPSFDVGGAFIAAVVAVTAFAVTQYAAMPFKWLDEFKVNLAGTSELGEEKGFHYVKDAIHRPLLPETTSIAIDNLNGNVTVKKGSVNEIVIETVVWVDSEDKAEADKTAEKSAVDVNGGQKVQIKAQGQPYGTNGERKPRMNMVVTIPENSAFGTAGQPPGSGMQPEAGGTEGEETAGNAVSANGAAGNAGSGNAVSGNGTAGAANESATSAGHDSSNHTETPKTVLYISTVNGSVDAADLLVTGGLTVKVTTGEISVRQIRGPVDAETKNGSITARTMEGDVKLSTYNGDIEASDIGGGFDGSTLSGSIDLKRVSGDADTDTKNGQIGIQDALGAVRADTLNGDIRVASGAVGGDWDIDSSIGEIQVMVPEAGNYSVNGSVTFGDISSDLPLAINKKTIRGSIGEGAYRINIDANSSIAVNRYKP
;
A
#
# COMPACT_ATOMS: atom_id res chain seq x y z
N MET A 1 12.99 46.73 -34.20
CA MET A 1 11.89 46.20 -33.35
C MET A 1 11.31 44.95 -34.00
N ARG A 2 11.79 43.74 -33.64
CA ARG A 2 11.34 42.44 -34.19
C ARG A 2 11.16 41.35 -33.11
N GLU A 3 11.26 41.70 -31.82
CA GLU A 3 11.32 40.74 -30.72
C GLU A 3 9.99 40.21 -30.15
N PRO A 4 8.84 40.91 -30.15
CA PRO A 4 7.65 40.40 -29.45
C PRO A 4 6.96 39.20 -30.13
N SER A 5 7.20 38.96 -31.44
CA SER A 5 6.56 37.84 -32.15
C SER A 5 7.25 36.50 -31.91
N ARG A 6 8.55 36.48 -31.61
CA ARG A 6 9.29 35.24 -31.33
C ARG A 6 8.88 34.63 -30.00
N PHE A 7 8.77 35.44 -28.94
CA PHE A 7 8.35 34.98 -27.63
C PHE A 7 6.94 34.37 -27.64
N LYS A 8 5.95 35.05 -28.26
CA LYS A 8 4.58 34.54 -28.34
C LYS A 8 4.50 33.22 -29.11
N THR A 9 5.25 33.07 -30.21
CA THR A 9 5.23 31.86 -31.03
C THR A 9 5.99 30.68 -30.41
N THR A 10 6.95 30.93 -29.51
CA THR A 10 7.62 29.87 -28.73
C THR A 10 6.84 29.49 -27.47
N ALA A 11 6.16 30.44 -26.82
CA ALA A 11 5.40 30.20 -25.60
C ALA A 11 4.00 29.59 -25.84
N ALA A 12 3.39 29.84 -27.01
CA ALA A 12 2.03 29.39 -27.30
C ALA A 12 1.81 27.86 -27.21
N PRO A 13 2.71 26.98 -27.69
CA PRO A 13 2.56 25.54 -27.51
C PRO A 13 2.63 25.09 -26.04
N LEU A 14 3.51 25.72 -25.24
CA LEU A 14 3.61 25.45 -23.80
C LEU A 14 2.33 25.84 -23.08
N LEU A 15 1.78 27.01 -23.41
CA LEU A 15 0.52 27.48 -22.83
C LEU A 15 -0.66 26.63 -23.28
N ALA A 16 -0.68 26.15 -24.53
CA ALA A 16 -1.70 25.22 -25.05
C ALA A 16 -1.66 23.83 -24.42
N PHE A 17 -0.50 23.41 -23.90
CA PHE A 17 -0.31 22.19 -23.13
C PHE A 17 -0.83 22.35 -21.69
N LEU A 18 -0.51 23.49 -21.05
CA LEU A 18 -0.96 23.78 -19.68
C LEU A 18 -2.47 24.00 -19.61
N VAL A 19 -3.01 24.77 -20.56
CA VAL A 19 -4.45 25.10 -20.64
C VAL A 19 -4.93 24.94 -22.08
N PRO A 20 -5.86 24.01 -22.35
CA PRO A 20 -6.50 23.91 -23.65
C PRO A 20 -7.07 25.24 -24.14
N GLY A 21 -6.68 25.65 -25.35
CA GLY A 21 -7.05 26.95 -25.93
C GLY A 21 -6.11 28.11 -25.61
N GLY A 22 -5.29 28.03 -24.56
CA GLY A 22 -4.39 29.10 -24.11
C GLY A 22 -3.41 29.58 -25.19
N GLY A 23 -2.84 28.65 -25.96
CA GLY A 23 -1.95 29.00 -27.08
C GLY A 23 -2.65 29.76 -28.21
N HIS A 24 -3.92 29.48 -28.48
CA HIS A 24 -4.69 30.21 -29.50
C HIS A 24 -5.03 31.63 -29.04
N LEU A 25 -5.32 31.81 -27.74
CA LEU A 25 -5.50 33.12 -27.13
C LEU A 25 -4.22 33.97 -27.24
N LEU A 26 -3.06 33.39 -26.90
CA LEU A 26 -1.77 34.09 -26.95
C LEU A 26 -1.37 34.50 -28.38
N LEU A 27 -1.76 33.71 -29.38
CA LEU A 27 -1.51 33.97 -30.80
C LEU A 27 -2.58 34.86 -31.46
N GLY A 28 -3.49 35.48 -30.69
CA GLY A 28 -4.46 36.45 -31.19
C GLY A 28 -5.69 35.83 -31.87
N ARG A 29 -6.02 34.55 -31.58
CA ARG A 29 -7.25 33.88 -32.04
C ARG A 29 -8.20 33.58 -30.89
N PRO A 30 -8.95 34.59 -30.40
CA PRO A 30 -9.78 34.46 -29.22
C PRO A 30 -10.94 33.47 -29.39
N GLY A 31 -11.58 33.42 -30.56
CA GLY A 31 -12.71 32.52 -30.82
C GLY A 31 -12.37 31.04 -30.64
N PRO A 32 -11.43 30.47 -31.42
CA PRO A 32 -11.00 29.08 -31.26
C PRO A 32 -10.39 28.80 -29.87
N GLY A 33 -9.64 29.75 -29.31
CA GLY A 33 -9.06 29.60 -27.97
C GLY A 33 -10.12 29.49 -26.88
N LEU A 34 -11.14 30.35 -26.90
CA LEU A 34 -12.22 30.34 -25.92
C LEU A 34 -13.11 29.10 -26.07
N LEU A 35 -13.39 28.66 -27.29
CA LEU A 35 -14.17 27.44 -27.52
C LEU A 35 -13.47 26.18 -27.01
N LEU A 36 -12.15 26.09 -27.17
CA LEU A 36 -11.39 24.97 -26.62
C LEU A 36 -11.37 25.00 -25.10
N LEU A 37 -11.14 26.18 -24.52
CA LEU A 37 -11.15 26.35 -23.06
C LEU A 37 -12.51 25.99 -22.46
N LEU A 38 -13.59 26.62 -22.95
CA LEU A 38 -14.94 26.37 -22.47
C LEU A 38 -15.36 24.93 -22.74
N GLY A 39 -15.05 24.38 -23.92
CA GLY A 39 -15.32 22.98 -24.24
C GLY A 39 -14.71 22.03 -23.22
N THR A 40 -13.44 22.23 -22.86
CA THR A 40 -12.78 21.39 -21.84
C THR A 40 -13.35 21.57 -20.44
N LEU A 41 -13.67 22.80 -20.03
CA LEU A 41 -14.26 23.05 -18.72
C LEU A 41 -15.67 22.45 -18.62
N THR A 42 -16.47 22.57 -19.68
CA THR A 42 -17.79 21.94 -19.77
C THR A 42 -17.70 20.42 -19.73
N ASP A 43 -16.73 19.82 -20.41
CA ASP A 43 -16.49 18.37 -20.42
C ASP A 43 -16.13 17.85 -19.02
N ILE A 44 -15.18 18.51 -18.34
CA ILE A 44 -14.79 18.20 -16.96
C ILE A 44 -15.98 18.37 -15.99
N ALA A 45 -16.70 19.49 -16.10
CA ALA A 45 -17.86 19.75 -15.24
C ALA A 45 -18.97 18.72 -15.46
N ALA A 46 -19.21 18.30 -16.71
CA ALA A 46 -20.18 17.26 -17.03
C ALA A 46 -19.77 15.92 -16.42
N MET A 47 -18.48 15.55 -16.52
CA MET A 47 -17.96 14.32 -15.89
C MET A 47 -18.18 14.32 -14.37
N ILE A 48 -17.78 15.39 -13.69
CA ILE A 48 -17.92 15.50 -12.23
C ILE A 48 -19.40 15.44 -11.83
N ARG A 49 -20.25 16.21 -12.52
CA ARG A 49 -21.67 16.29 -12.20
C ARG A 49 -22.40 14.96 -12.41
N LEU A 50 -22.09 14.24 -13.49
CA LEU A 50 -22.65 12.91 -13.76
C LEU A 50 -22.13 11.85 -12.78
N ALA A 51 -20.87 11.97 -12.33
CA ALA A 51 -20.33 11.06 -11.33
C ALA A 51 -21.04 11.20 -9.96
N ASP A 52 -21.37 12.43 -9.58
CA ASP A 52 -22.00 12.76 -8.29
C ASP A 52 -23.47 12.29 -8.18
N GLU A 53 -24.26 12.33 -9.26
CA GLU A 53 -25.68 11.93 -9.20
C GLU A 53 -25.91 10.42 -9.08
N SER A 54 -25.06 9.62 -9.71
CA SER A 54 -25.10 8.14 -9.67
C SER A 54 -24.05 7.58 -10.63
N GLY A 55 -22.76 7.71 -10.30
CA GLY A 55 -21.64 7.39 -11.19
C GLY A 55 -21.69 6.01 -11.87
N GLY A 56 -22.35 5.01 -11.27
CA GLY A 56 -22.59 3.71 -11.91
C GLY A 56 -23.61 3.74 -13.07
N LYS A 57 -24.65 4.58 -12.97
CA LYS A 57 -25.72 4.71 -13.98
C LYS A 57 -25.23 5.40 -15.25
N PHE A 58 -24.31 6.36 -15.12
CA PHE A 58 -23.80 7.17 -16.22
C PHE A 58 -22.40 6.77 -16.69
N ALA A 59 -21.88 5.62 -16.27
CA ALA A 59 -20.51 5.18 -16.51
C ALA A 59 -20.09 5.26 -17.98
N LEU A 60 -20.97 4.83 -18.90
CA LEU A 60 -20.69 4.90 -20.34
C LEU A 60 -20.51 6.35 -20.82
N PHE A 61 -21.37 7.25 -20.38
CA PHE A 61 -21.32 8.64 -20.81
C PHE A 61 -20.09 9.35 -20.24
N ILE A 62 -19.80 9.12 -18.96
CA ILE A 62 -18.59 9.65 -18.29
C ILE A 62 -17.33 9.19 -19.04
N LEU A 63 -17.28 7.94 -19.47
CA LEU A 63 -16.12 7.41 -20.19
C LEU A 63 -16.00 8.02 -21.61
N LEU A 64 -17.12 8.22 -22.31
CA LEU A 64 -17.12 8.93 -23.60
C LEU A 64 -16.65 10.38 -23.48
N LEU A 65 -17.05 11.09 -22.41
CA LEU A 65 -16.56 12.43 -22.08
C LEU A 65 -15.05 12.39 -21.77
N GLY A 66 -14.61 11.39 -20.98
CA GLY A 66 -13.19 11.16 -20.69
C GLY A 66 -12.32 10.95 -21.95
N LEU A 67 -12.86 10.28 -22.98
CA LEU A 67 -12.18 10.14 -24.28
C LEU A 67 -12.09 11.48 -25.06
N GLY A 68 -13.00 12.41 -24.78
CA GLY A 68 -13.01 13.77 -25.34
C GLY A 68 -11.85 14.63 -24.87
N LEU A 69 -11.44 14.50 -23.61
CA LEU A 69 -10.38 15.32 -23.00
C LEU A 69 -9.06 15.25 -23.80
N PRO A 70 -8.44 14.07 -24.06
CA PRO A 70 -7.24 14.00 -24.88
C PRO A 70 -7.40 14.68 -26.24
N ALA A 71 -8.58 14.57 -26.88
CA ALA A 71 -8.82 15.19 -28.17
C ALA A 71 -8.77 16.72 -28.11
N PHE A 72 -9.30 17.34 -27.04
CA PHE A 72 -9.17 18.78 -26.82
C PHE A 72 -7.72 19.20 -26.63
N TRP A 73 -6.93 18.46 -25.84
CA TRP A 73 -5.51 18.74 -25.63
C TRP A 73 -4.69 18.59 -26.91
N PHE A 74 -4.87 17.50 -27.66
CA PHE A 74 -4.19 17.30 -28.94
C PHE A 74 -4.53 18.40 -29.95
N TYR A 75 -5.83 18.75 -30.07
CA TYR A 75 -6.24 19.84 -30.96
C TYR A 75 -5.68 21.19 -30.50
N SER A 76 -5.69 21.46 -29.19
CA SER A 76 -5.13 22.68 -28.61
C SER A 76 -3.64 22.82 -28.92
N VAL A 77 -2.84 21.81 -28.60
CA VAL A 77 -1.37 21.82 -28.76
C VAL A 77 -0.99 21.84 -30.24
N PHE A 78 -1.57 20.95 -31.04
CA PHE A 78 -1.22 20.86 -32.46
C PHE A 78 -1.73 22.07 -33.25
N GLY A 79 -2.92 22.57 -32.93
CA GLY A 79 -3.47 23.80 -33.50
C GLY A 79 -2.60 25.02 -33.17
N ALA A 80 -2.15 25.15 -31.92
CA ALA A 80 -1.24 26.21 -31.50
C ALA A 80 0.13 26.09 -32.19
N LEU A 81 0.67 24.87 -32.33
CA LEU A 81 1.92 24.63 -33.07
C LEU A 81 1.81 25.01 -34.55
N GLN A 82 0.72 24.61 -35.22
CA GLN A 82 0.48 24.95 -36.62
C GLN A 82 0.32 26.46 -36.81
N LEU A 83 -0.44 27.12 -35.93
CA LEU A 83 -0.65 28.55 -35.97
C LEU A 83 0.66 29.31 -35.71
N ALA A 84 1.43 28.91 -34.71
CA ALA A 84 2.74 29.48 -34.41
C ALA A 84 3.76 29.25 -35.55
N ALA A 85 3.72 28.09 -36.21
CA ALA A 85 4.56 27.79 -37.35
C ALA A 85 4.19 28.63 -38.57
N ARG A 86 2.89 28.81 -38.84
CA ARG A 86 2.40 29.70 -39.92
C ARG A 86 2.81 31.14 -39.68
N ILE A 87 2.61 31.67 -38.47
CA ILE A 87 3.00 33.04 -38.08
C ILE A 87 4.52 33.25 -38.25
N ARG A 88 5.35 32.27 -37.85
CA ARG A 88 6.81 32.32 -38.02
C ARG A 88 7.25 32.27 -39.49
N ARG A 89 6.54 31.53 -40.34
CA ARG A 89 6.89 31.33 -41.75
C ARG A 89 6.45 32.49 -42.65
N GLU A 90 5.25 33.00 -42.43
CA GLU A 90 4.63 33.97 -43.35
C GLU A 90 4.78 35.42 -42.88
N GLY A 91 5.25 35.66 -41.64
CA GLY A 91 5.50 37.01 -41.13
C GLY A 91 4.27 37.92 -41.25
N LEU A 92 3.07 37.34 -41.13
CA LEU A 92 1.80 38.02 -41.35
C LEU A 92 1.73 39.25 -40.45
N SER A 93 1.91 40.42 -41.07
CA SER A 93 1.44 41.70 -40.55
C SER A 93 -0.02 41.53 -40.15
N GLU A 94 -0.40 42.08 -39.00
CA GLU A 94 -1.70 41.91 -38.32
C GLU A 94 -2.94 42.35 -39.12
N GLU A 95 -2.86 42.52 -40.44
CA GLU A 95 -3.80 43.32 -41.21
C GLU A 95 -4.66 42.59 -42.25
N ASN A 96 -4.61 41.26 -42.40
CA ASN A 96 -5.40 40.62 -43.48
C ASN A 96 -6.12 39.28 -43.23
N GLU A 97 -6.52 38.99 -41.99
CA GLU A 97 -7.67 38.10 -41.76
C GLU A 97 -8.62 38.75 -40.74
N ARG A 98 -9.22 39.89 -41.10
CA ARG A 98 -10.55 40.21 -40.55
C ARG A 98 -11.52 39.15 -41.11
N SER A 99 -11.66 38.03 -40.40
CA SER A 99 -12.75 37.07 -40.61
C SER A 99 -14.06 37.74 -40.20
N GLY A 100 -14.54 38.66 -41.04
CA GLY A 100 -15.75 39.43 -40.81
C GLY A 100 -17.01 38.58 -40.93
N GLY A 101 -17.95 38.84 -40.02
CA GLY A 101 -19.38 38.67 -40.26
C GLY A 101 -20.03 37.46 -39.59
N LEU A 102 -19.74 36.24 -40.07
CA LEU A 102 -20.56 35.05 -39.78
C LEU A 102 -19.85 33.96 -38.95
N PRO A 103 -18.65 33.47 -39.31
CA PRO A 103 -18.00 32.42 -38.53
C PRO A 103 -17.54 32.90 -37.15
N ALA A 104 -17.15 34.17 -37.02
CA ALA A 104 -16.79 34.75 -35.72
C ALA A 104 -18.02 34.90 -34.79
N VAL A 105 -19.17 35.30 -35.35
CA VAL A 105 -20.44 35.37 -34.59
C VAL A 105 -20.90 33.97 -34.20
N ALA A 106 -20.81 32.99 -35.10
CA ALA A 106 -21.11 31.60 -34.77
C ALA A 106 -20.21 31.04 -33.65
N GLN A 107 -18.91 31.38 -33.67
CA GLN A 107 -17.99 31.01 -32.59
C GLN A 107 -18.33 31.71 -31.27
N GLY A 108 -18.73 32.99 -31.31
CA GLY A 108 -19.20 33.72 -30.13
C GLY A 108 -20.47 33.12 -29.54
N MET A 109 -21.47 32.81 -30.37
CA MET A 109 -22.70 32.15 -29.93
C MET A 109 -22.43 30.75 -29.35
N ALA A 110 -21.54 29.99 -29.97
CA ALA A 110 -21.14 28.67 -29.46
C ALA A 110 -20.42 28.78 -28.11
N ALA A 111 -19.58 29.80 -27.91
CA ALA A 111 -18.94 30.06 -26.63
C ALA A 111 -19.97 30.44 -25.55
N ILE A 112 -20.94 31.29 -25.88
CA ILE A 112 -22.03 31.65 -24.96
C ILE A 112 -22.85 30.40 -24.60
N ALA A 113 -23.19 29.56 -25.58
CA ALA A 113 -23.92 28.32 -25.33
C ALA A 113 -23.15 27.38 -24.40
N LEU A 114 -21.85 27.18 -24.62
CA LEU A 114 -20.99 26.37 -23.73
C LEU A 114 -20.89 26.97 -22.33
N ALA A 115 -20.79 28.28 -22.21
CA ALA A 115 -20.78 28.96 -20.92
C ALA A 115 -22.11 28.80 -20.17
N CYS A 116 -23.25 28.87 -20.85
CA CYS A 116 -24.56 28.60 -20.25
C CYS A 116 -24.68 27.14 -19.79
N VAL A 117 -24.23 26.18 -20.60
CA VAL A 117 -24.20 24.75 -20.21
C VAL A 117 -23.30 24.53 -19.01
N LEU A 118 -22.09 25.12 -19.02
CA LEU A 118 -21.17 25.06 -17.87
C LEU A 118 -21.81 25.65 -16.61
N TRP A 119 -22.50 26.78 -16.73
CA TRP A 119 -23.20 27.42 -15.62
C TRP A 119 -24.31 26.53 -15.06
N VAL A 120 -25.07 25.82 -15.90
CA VAL A 120 -26.07 24.84 -15.47
C VAL A 120 -25.40 23.64 -14.77
N LEU A 121 -24.30 23.11 -15.32
CA LEU A 121 -23.61 21.95 -14.77
C LEU A 121 -22.97 22.21 -13.40
N VAL A 122 -22.51 23.44 -13.14
CA VAL A 122 -21.92 23.84 -11.86
C VAL A 122 -22.99 24.11 -10.79
N GLN A 123 -24.25 24.34 -11.18
CA GLN A 123 -25.33 24.53 -10.23
C GLN A 123 -25.84 23.20 -9.66
N THR A 124 -26.00 23.17 -8.34
CA THR A 124 -26.52 22.02 -7.57
C THR A 124 -28.03 22.08 -7.34
N SER A 125 -28.77 22.87 -8.12
CA SER A 125 -30.22 23.00 -7.96
C SER A 125 -30.95 21.70 -8.34
N ALA A 126 -31.99 21.37 -7.58
CA ALA A 126 -32.85 20.20 -7.79
C ALA A 126 -33.62 20.25 -9.12
N ASP A 127 -33.85 21.44 -9.68
CA ASP A 127 -34.56 21.58 -10.97
C ASP A 127 -33.71 21.05 -12.14
N PHE A 128 -32.37 21.17 -12.05
CA PHE A 128 -31.46 20.72 -13.10
C PHE A 128 -31.09 19.25 -12.99
N SER A 129 -31.24 18.60 -11.84
CA SER A 129 -30.87 17.19 -11.67
C SER A 129 -31.72 16.25 -12.53
N THR A 130 -33.02 16.52 -12.66
CA THR A 130 -33.92 15.73 -13.50
C THR A 130 -33.56 15.83 -14.99
N LEU A 131 -33.17 17.03 -15.43
CA LEU A 131 -32.72 17.31 -16.78
C LEU A 131 -31.38 16.61 -17.05
N ILE A 132 -30.41 16.75 -16.13
CA ILE A 132 -29.08 16.13 -16.23
C ILE A 132 -29.21 14.60 -16.23
N ALA A 133 -30.04 14.03 -15.36
CA ALA A 133 -30.26 12.59 -15.31
C ALA A 133 -30.90 12.06 -16.60
N SER A 134 -31.86 12.79 -17.17
CA SER A 134 -32.46 12.44 -18.47
C SER A 134 -31.41 12.52 -19.57
N PHE A 135 -30.64 13.60 -19.62
CA PHE A 135 -29.59 13.77 -20.61
C PHE A 135 -28.50 12.69 -20.47
N GLY A 136 -28.02 12.41 -19.27
CA GLY A 136 -26.98 11.40 -19.02
C GLY A 136 -27.41 9.99 -19.40
N THR A 137 -28.70 9.69 -19.33
CA THR A 137 -29.27 8.39 -19.69
C THR A 137 -29.41 8.24 -21.20
N TYR A 138 -29.97 9.24 -21.91
CA TYR A 138 -30.32 9.11 -23.31
C TYR A 138 -29.30 9.70 -24.29
N ALA A 139 -28.39 10.59 -23.86
CA ALA A 139 -27.46 11.29 -24.76
C ALA A 139 -26.41 10.43 -25.48
N PRO A 140 -25.85 9.34 -24.89
CA PRO A 140 -24.77 8.58 -25.54
C PRO A 140 -25.13 8.10 -26.95
N GLY A 141 -26.30 7.48 -27.14
CA GLY A 141 -26.73 6.96 -28.44
C GLY A 141 -26.83 8.04 -29.53
N PRO A 142 -27.65 9.09 -29.35
CA PRO A 142 -27.76 10.24 -30.25
C PRO A 142 -26.44 10.95 -30.53
N LEU A 143 -25.58 11.14 -29.52
CA LEU A 143 -24.28 11.78 -29.71
C LEU A 143 -23.37 10.94 -30.62
N LEU A 144 -23.36 9.61 -30.47
CA LEU A 144 -22.63 8.72 -31.36
C LEU A 144 -23.16 8.75 -32.79
N MET A 145 -24.49 8.79 -32.97
CA MET A 145 -25.10 8.95 -34.30
C MET A 145 -24.76 10.30 -34.94
N ALA A 146 -24.77 11.39 -34.16
CA ALA A 146 -24.36 12.71 -34.62
C ALA A 146 -22.87 12.75 -35.01
N LEU A 147 -22.01 12.09 -34.24
CA LEU A 147 -20.59 11.93 -34.55
C LEU A 147 -20.40 11.12 -35.84
N ALA A 148 -21.15 10.03 -36.01
CA ALA A 148 -21.13 9.21 -37.22
C ALA A 148 -21.51 10.03 -38.46
N LEU A 149 -22.56 10.86 -38.35
CA LEU A 149 -22.99 11.76 -39.41
C LEU A 149 -21.93 12.82 -39.71
N ALA A 150 -21.31 13.41 -38.69
CA ALA A 150 -20.22 14.37 -38.86
C ALA A 150 -19.01 13.74 -39.56
N ILE A 151 -18.64 12.51 -39.19
CA ILE A 151 -17.61 11.73 -39.86
C ILE A 151 -18.02 11.46 -41.30
N ALA A 152 -19.24 11.03 -41.57
CA ALA A 152 -19.73 10.75 -42.93
C ALA A 152 -19.78 12.02 -43.82
N LEU A 153 -20.10 13.19 -43.26
CA LEU A 153 -20.27 14.45 -44.00
C LEU A 153 -18.99 15.28 -44.18
N ARG A 154 -17.90 15.03 -43.43
CA ARG A 154 -16.61 15.76 -43.55
C ARG A 154 -16.00 15.71 -44.96
N ARG A 155 -16.36 16.62 -45.86
CA ARG A 155 -15.75 16.75 -47.20
C ARG A 155 -14.70 17.85 -47.19
N LYS A 156 -13.43 17.47 -47.07
CA LYS A 156 -12.30 18.35 -47.40
C LYS A 156 -11.39 17.60 -48.38
N ASN A 157 -11.65 17.80 -49.67
CA ASN A 157 -10.85 17.47 -50.86
C ASN A 157 -10.73 16.00 -51.32
N ALA A 158 -11.46 15.73 -52.42
CA ALA A 158 -11.16 14.94 -53.63
C ALA A 158 -10.91 13.42 -53.63
N MET A 159 -10.78 12.70 -52.51
CA MET A 159 -10.84 11.22 -52.56
C MET A 159 -11.62 10.63 -51.39
N PHE A 160 -12.48 9.66 -51.68
CA PHE A 160 -13.13 8.86 -50.66
C PHE A 160 -12.08 8.00 -49.98
N LYS A 161 -12.04 8.04 -48.65
CA LYS A 161 -11.22 7.14 -47.86
C LYS A 161 -12.02 5.88 -47.55
N ILE A 162 -11.43 4.72 -47.80
CA ILE A 162 -12.04 3.42 -47.50
C ILE A 162 -12.11 3.22 -45.99
N GLY A 163 -13.25 2.73 -45.50
CA GLY A 163 -13.49 2.40 -44.09
C GLY A 163 -14.24 3.49 -43.33
N ARG A 164 -14.49 4.64 -43.97
CA ARG A 164 -15.19 5.76 -43.34
C ARG A 164 -16.69 5.52 -43.25
N PHE A 165 -17.29 4.89 -44.26
CA PHE A 165 -18.70 4.51 -44.20
C PHE A 165 -18.93 3.35 -43.25
N THR A 166 -18.00 2.40 -43.21
CA THR A 166 -17.99 1.31 -42.24
C THR A 166 -17.90 1.87 -40.81
N ALA A 167 -16.97 2.79 -40.54
CA ALA A 167 -16.84 3.43 -39.23
C ALA A 167 -18.12 4.19 -38.82
N ALA A 168 -18.73 4.92 -39.76
CA ALA A 168 -20.00 5.60 -39.51
C ALA A 168 -21.15 4.60 -39.27
N ALA A 169 -21.23 3.51 -40.03
CA ALA A 169 -22.25 2.48 -39.86
C ALA A 169 -22.12 1.76 -38.50
N VAL A 170 -20.89 1.48 -38.05
CA VAL A 170 -20.62 0.93 -36.72
C VAL A 170 -21.09 1.89 -35.63
N LEU A 171 -20.73 3.18 -35.71
CA LEU A 171 -21.16 4.17 -34.72
C LEU A 171 -22.69 4.38 -34.70
N VAL A 172 -23.35 4.34 -35.87
CA VAL A 172 -24.81 4.39 -35.95
C VAL A 172 -25.43 3.13 -35.33
N GLY A 173 -24.90 1.94 -35.62
CA GLY A 173 -25.39 0.69 -35.05
C GLY A 173 -25.27 0.65 -33.53
N VAL A 174 -24.09 1.01 -33.00
CA VAL A 174 -23.86 1.12 -31.54
C VAL A 174 -24.79 2.17 -30.93
N GLY A 175 -24.88 3.36 -31.52
CA GLY A 175 -25.71 4.43 -31.01
C GLY A 175 -27.21 4.11 -31.03
N ALA A 176 -27.67 3.41 -32.08
CA ALA A 176 -29.05 2.97 -32.20
C ALA A 176 -29.38 1.87 -31.17
N LEU A 177 -28.50 0.89 -30.96
CA LEU A 177 -28.69 -0.15 -29.95
C LEU A 177 -28.72 0.44 -28.53
N LEU A 178 -27.82 1.37 -28.20
CA LEU A 178 -27.83 2.05 -26.91
C LEU A 178 -29.12 2.84 -26.66
N LEU A 179 -29.62 3.54 -27.68
CA LEU A 179 -30.88 4.27 -27.58
C LEU A 179 -32.07 3.31 -27.46
N TRP A 180 -32.04 2.21 -28.22
CA TRP A 180 -33.07 1.19 -28.23
C TRP A 180 -33.21 0.48 -26.88
N ASP A 181 -32.08 0.03 -26.32
CA ASP A 181 -32.00 -0.59 -25.00
C ASP A 181 -32.60 0.30 -23.92
N GLN A 182 -32.34 1.60 -24.01
CA GLN A 182 -32.83 2.57 -23.06
C GLN A 182 -34.32 2.90 -23.21
N LEU A 183 -34.87 2.81 -24.43
CA LEU A 183 -36.29 3.05 -24.72
C LEU A 183 -37.17 1.84 -24.40
N GLU A 184 -36.70 0.63 -24.71
CA GLU A 184 -37.45 -0.62 -24.48
C GLU A 184 -37.13 -1.27 -23.12
N GLY A 185 -36.12 -0.79 -22.38
CA GLY A 185 -35.66 -1.42 -21.14
C GLY A 185 -35.00 -2.78 -21.39
N ARG A 186 -34.32 -2.94 -22.52
CA ARG A 186 -33.68 -4.18 -22.98
C ARG A 186 -32.15 -4.08 -22.90
N ASN A 187 -31.46 -5.17 -23.24
CA ASN A 187 -30.01 -5.26 -23.26
C ASN A 187 -29.51 -5.90 -24.58
N ASP A 188 -30.04 -5.42 -25.71
CA ASP A 188 -29.75 -5.89 -27.06
C ASP A 188 -28.36 -5.43 -27.53
N ILE A 189 -27.68 -4.49 -26.85
CA ILE A 189 -26.28 -4.13 -27.10
C ILE A 189 -25.33 -5.36 -26.99
N GLY A 190 -25.75 -6.39 -26.24
CA GLY A 190 -25.07 -7.68 -26.16
C GLY A 190 -24.90 -8.39 -27.52
N LEU A 191 -25.76 -8.07 -28.51
CA LEU A 191 -25.65 -8.61 -29.87
C LEU A 191 -24.33 -8.24 -30.55
N LEU A 192 -23.70 -7.12 -30.18
CA LEU A 192 -22.40 -6.72 -30.72
C LEU A 192 -21.31 -7.78 -30.47
N GLY A 193 -21.39 -8.52 -29.36
CA GLY A 193 -20.43 -9.57 -29.03
C GLY A 193 -20.45 -10.75 -30.01
N GLN A 194 -21.61 -11.05 -30.60
CA GLN A 194 -21.76 -12.10 -31.60
C GLN A 194 -21.61 -11.57 -33.03
N TRP A 195 -22.02 -10.32 -33.26
CA TRP A 195 -22.11 -9.72 -34.59
C TRP A 195 -20.92 -8.80 -34.94
N TRP A 196 -19.86 -8.72 -34.13
CA TRP A 196 -18.65 -7.96 -34.49
C TRP A 196 -18.05 -8.32 -35.87
N PRO A 197 -18.13 -9.58 -36.39
CA PRO A 197 -17.65 -9.87 -37.74
C PRO A 197 -18.38 -9.09 -38.84
N ALA A 198 -19.61 -8.62 -38.58
CA ALA A 198 -20.36 -7.79 -39.52
C ALA A 198 -19.63 -6.49 -39.88
N ALA A 199 -18.81 -5.93 -38.98
CA ALA A 199 -17.99 -4.75 -39.28
C ALA A 199 -16.95 -5.05 -40.37
N PHE A 200 -16.36 -6.24 -40.37
CA PHE A 200 -15.41 -6.68 -41.40
C PHE A 200 -16.11 -6.99 -42.73
N VAL A 201 -17.33 -7.53 -42.67
CA VAL A 201 -18.18 -7.71 -43.86
C VAL A 201 -18.51 -6.36 -44.50
N LEU A 202 -18.94 -5.37 -43.71
CA LEU A 202 -19.20 -4.01 -44.18
C LEU A 202 -17.95 -3.36 -44.78
N LEU A 203 -16.79 -3.53 -44.14
CA LEU A 203 -15.51 -3.06 -44.67
C LEU A 203 -15.18 -3.72 -46.01
N GLY A 204 -15.41 -5.03 -46.13
CA GLY A 204 -15.24 -5.79 -47.38
C GLY A 204 -16.15 -5.29 -48.50
N ILE A 205 -17.43 -5.04 -48.19
CA ILE A 205 -18.40 -4.44 -49.13
C ILE A 205 -17.91 -3.06 -49.57
N GLU A 206 -17.46 -2.21 -48.64
CA GLU A 206 -16.94 -0.87 -48.95
C GLU A 206 -15.69 -0.92 -49.84
N VAL A 207 -14.79 -1.87 -49.60
CA VAL A 207 -13.62 -2.14 -50.45
C VAL A 207 -14.03 -2.55 -51.86
N VAL A 208 -15.02 -3.46 -52.00
CA VAL A 208 -15.51 -3.91 -53.31
C VAL A 208 -16.19 -2.77 -54.07
N VAL A 209 -17.08 -2.02 -53.41
CA VAL A 209 -17.78 -0.87 -54.01
C VAL A 209 -16.79 0.22 -54.41
N SER A 210 -15.82 0.54 -53.56
CA SER A 210 -14.77 1.51 -53.88
C SER A 210 -13.88 1.00 -55.03
N GLY A 211 -13.57 -0.29 -55.03
CA GLY A 211 -12.84 -0.96 -56.10
C GLY A 211 -13.58 -1.02 -57.42
N LEU A 212 -14.92 -0.94 -57.42
CA LEU A 212 -15.79 -0.81 -58.61
C LEU A 212 -15.91 0.65 -59.09
N ALA A 213 -16.13 1.57 -58.16
CA ALA A 213 -16.32 3.00 -58.44
C ALA A 213 -15.04 3.68 -58.95
N TYR A 214 -13.87 3.26 -58.44
CA TYR A 214 -12.57 3.86 -58.77
C TYR A 214 -11.72 3.04 -59.76
N ARG A 215 -12.31 2.09 -60.50
CA ARG A 215 -11.57 1.24 -61.48
C ARG A 215 -10.78 2.01 -62.52
N ARG A 216 -11.27 3.19 -62.93
CA ARG A 216 -10.64 4.05 -63.96
C ARG A 216 -9.91 5.26 -63.37
N ALA A 217 -9.83 5.38 -62.05
CA ALA A 217 -9.20 6.53 -61.40
C ALA A 217 -7.68 6.37 -61.35
N ALA A 218 -6.95 7.45 -61.65
CA ALA A 218 -5.48 7.46 -61.68
C ALA A 218 -4.83 7.30 -60.28
N ARG A 219 -5.60 7.44 -59.20
CA ARG A 219 -5.12 7.30 -57.81
C ARG A 219 -6.03 6.37 -57.04
N ARG A 220 -5.42 5.49 -56.24
CA ARG A 220 -6.15 4.57 -55.35
C ARG A 220 -6.65 5.31 -54.11
N PRO A 221 -7.88 5.06 -53.65
CA PRO A 221 -8.36 5.59 -52.39
C PRO A 221 -7.50 5.10 -51.22
N SER A 222 -7.25 5.97 -50.24
CA SER A 222 -6.51 5.64 -49.02
C SER A 222 -7.45 5.10 -47.93
N PHE A 223 -6.95 4.32 -46.99
CA PHE A 223 -7.73 3.86 -45.85
C PHE A 223 -7.89 4.95 -44.79
N ASP A 224 -9.07 5.05 -44.17
CA ASP A 224 -9.33 5.93 -43.03
C ASP A 224 -9.04 5.21 -41.70
N VAL A 225 -7.77 4.90 -41.47
CA VAL A 225 -7.32 4.17 -40.27
C VAL A 225 -7.73 4.90 -38.98
N GLY A 226 -7.66 6.23 -38.97
CA GLY A 226 -8.05 7.03 -37.80
C GLY A 226 -9.55 6.94 -37.49
N GLY A 227 -10.41 7.06 -38.50
CA GLY A 227 -11.85 6.93 -38.33
C GLY A 227 -12.27 5.52 -37.89
N ALA A 228 -11.67 4.49 -38.49
CA ALA A 228 -11.91 3.10 -38.12
C ALA A 228 -11.46 2.80 -36.68
N PHE A 229 -10.29 3.30 -36.27
CA PHE A 229 -9.79 3.12 -34.91
C PHE A 229 -10.71 3.78 -33.86
N ILE A 230 -11.14 5.02 -34.09
CA ILE A 230 -12.06 5.72 -33.18
C ILE A 230 -13.39 4.96 -33.06
N ALA A 231 -13.97 4.52 -34.18
CA ALA A 231 -15.21 3.75 -34.17
C ALA A 231 -15.06 2.42 -33.42
N ALA A 232 -13.93 1.73 -33.57
CA ALA A 232 -13.63 0.50 -32.85
C ALA A 232 -13.48 0.75 -31.34
N VAL A 233 -12.71 1.76 -30.92
CA VAL A 233 -12.54 2.11 -29.51
C VAL A 233 -13.88 2.44 -28.86
N VAL A 234 -14.72 3.24 -29.52
CA VAL A 234 -16.06 3.60 -29.04
C VAL A 234 -16.96 2.38 -28.93
N ALA A 235 -16.98 1.51 -29.95
CA ALA A 235 -17.82 0.30 -29.95
C ALA A 235 -17.41 -0.68 -28.85
N VAL A 236 -16.10 -0.93 -28.70
CA VAL A 236 -15.55 -1.80 -27.66
C VAL A 236 -15.84 -1.25 -26.28
N THR A 237 -15.66 0.06 -26.09
CA THR A 237 -15.97 0.75 -24.84
C THR A 237 -17.45 0.65 -24.48
N ALA A 238 -18.33 0.92 -25.45
CA ALA A 238 -19.77 0.83 -25.25
C ALA A 238 -20.19 -0.58 -24.85
N PHE A 239 -19.66 -1.60 -25.53
CA PHE A 239 -19.90 -3.00 -25.21
C PHE A 239 -19.33 -3.37 -23.84
N ALA A 240 -18.08 -3.03 -23.53
CA ALA A 240 -17.43 -3.39 -22.28
C ALA A 240 -18.12 -2.78 -21.05
N VAL A 241 -18.57 -1.53 -21.13
CA VAL A 241 -19.25 -0.88 -20.01
C VAL A 241 -20.66 -1.45 -19.81
N THR A 242 -21.40 -1.70 -20.89
CA THR A 242 -22.79 -2.20 -20.81
C THR A 242 -22.87 -3.70 -20.51
N GLN A 243 -21.90 -4.49 -20.99
CA GLN A 243 -21.82 -5.93 -20.77
C GLN A 243 -20.86 -6.31 -19.65
N TYR A 244 -20.51 -5.38 -18.75
CA TYR A 244 -19.60 -5.65 -17.63
C TYR A 244 -19.95 -6.93 -16.86
N ALA A 245 -21.24 -7.14 -16.57
CA ALA A 245 -21.74 -8.31 -15.86
C ALA A 245 -21.60 -9.64 -16.64
N ALA A 246 -21.45 -9.59 -17.97
CA ALA A 246 -21.42 -10.74 -18.86
C ALA A 246 -20.02 -11.04 -19.44
N MET A 247 -18.99 -10.27 -19.07
CA MET A 247 -17.63 -10.50 -19.57
C MET A 247 -16.99 -11.73 -18.91
N PRO A 248 -16.38 -12.65 -19.69
CA PRO A 248 -15.71 -13.85 -19.17
C PRO A 248 -14.42 -13.54 -18.41
N PHE A 249 -13.90 -12.31 -18.52
CA PHE A 249 -12.69 -11.85 -17.84
C PHE A 249 -13.08 -10.77 -16.82
N LYS A 250 -13.25 -11.17 -15.56
CA LYS A 250 -13.51 -10.28 -14.41
C LYS A 250 -12.24 -9.61 -13.87
N TRP A 251 -11.32 -9.22 -14.75
CA TRP A 251 -10.07 -8.55 -14.38
C TRP A 251 -10.32 -7.26 -13.55
N LEU A 252 -11.45 -6.58 -13.73
CA LEU A 252 -11.82 -5.41 -12.92
C LEU A 252 -12.42 -5.74 -11.54
N ASP A 253 -13.02 -6.92 -11.33
CA ASP A 253 -13.35 -7.39 -9.97
C ASP A 253 -12.06 -7.85 -9.27
N GLU A 254 -11.07 -8.33 -10.04
CA GLU A 254 -9.72 -8.66 -9.56
C GLU A 254 -8.92 -7.39 -9.20
N PHE A 255 -9.17 -6.27 -9.89
CA PHE A 255 -8.59 -4.95 -9.58
C PHE A 255 -9.42 -4.11 -8.60
N LYS A 256 -10.68 -4.44 -8.32
CA LYS A 256 -11.41 -3.94 -7.16
C LYS A 256 -11.04 -4.78 -5.93
N VAL A 257 -9.81 -4.54 -5.47
CA VAL A 257 -9.30 -4.92 -4.14
C VAL A 257 -9.16 -6.43 -3.90
N ASN A 258 -8.32 -7.11 -4.69
CA ASN A 258 -7.79 -8.43 -4.35
C ASN A 258 -6.26 -8.41 -4.27
N LEU A 259 -5.71 -7.54 -3.42
CA LEU A 259 -4.27 -7.51 -3.13
C LEU A 259 -3.83 -8.53 -2.05
N ALA A 260 -4.77 -9.12 -1.31
CA ALA A 260 -4.47 -9.93 -0.11
C ALA A 260 -4.98 -11.39 -0.16
N GLY A 261 -5.78 -11.79 -1.15
CA GLY A 261 -6.40 -13.13 -1.18
C GLY A 261 -7.41 -13.37 -0.05
N THR A 262 -8.02 -12.30 0.48
CA THR A 262 -8.92 -12.34 1.64
C THR A 262 -10.40 -12.16 1.30
N SER A 263 -10.79 -12.05 0.02
CA SER A 263 -12.22 -11.86 -0.37
C SER A 263 -13.13 -13.02 0.05
N GLU A 264 -12.57 -14.21 0.23
CA GLU A 264 -13.22 -15.41 0.76
C GLU A 264 -13.40 -15.35 2.30
N LEU A 265 -12.88 -14.33 2.98
CA LEU A 265 -12.92 -14.21 4.43
C LEU A 265 -14.02 -13.21 4.83
N GLY A 266 -14.92 -13.62 5.71
CA GLY A 266 -16.03 -12.80 6.20
C GLY A 266 -15.54 -11.62 7.04
N GLU A 267 -16.33 -10.55 7.05
CA GLU A 267 -16.11 -9.35 7.87
C GLU A 267 -16.97 -9.38 9.16
N GLU A 268 -16.81 -8.39 10.04
CA GLU A 268 -17.67 -8.18 11.22
C GLU A 268 -19.00 -7.53 10.81
N LYS A 269 -19.71 -8.19 9.90
CA LYS A 269 -21.01 -7.79 9.36
C LYS A 269 -21.99 -8.95 9.47
N GLY A 270 -23.29 -8.65 9.36
CA GLY A 270 -24.35 -9.65 9.49
C GLY A 270 -24.58 -10.08 10.94
N PHE A 271 -24.55 -11.38 11.19
CA PHE A 271 -24.92 -11.98 12.47
C PHE A 271 -23.67 -12.39 13.29
N HIS A 272 -23.77 -12.31 14.61
CA HIS A 272 -22.69 -12.67 15.54
C HIS A 272 -23.19 -13.63 16.62
N TYR A 273 -22.31 -14.55 17.00
CA TYR A 273 -22.62 -15.66 17.90
C TYR A 273 -21.50 -15.83 18.91
N VAL A 274 -21.82 -15.69 20.20
CA VAL A 274 -20.89 -15.99 21.29
C VAL A 274 -20.89 -17.49 21.53
N LYS A 275 -19.71 -18.10 21.50
CA LYS A 275 -19.53 -19.53 21.79
C LYS A 275 -19.30 -19.76 23.28
N ASP A 276 -19.64 -20.95 23.75
CA ASP A 276 -19.31 -21.38 25.11
C ASP A 276 -17.79 -21.36 25.31
N ALA A 277 -17.36 -20.81 26.45
CA ALA A 277 -15.95 -20.73 26.78
C ALA A 277 -15.34 -22.13 26.90
N ILE A 278 -14.20 -22.35 26.24
CA ILE A 278 -13.46 -23.61 26.33
C ILE A 278 -12.46 -23.49 27.46
N HIS A 279 -12.56 -24.39 28.44
CA HIS A 279 -11.63 -24.52 29.55
C HIS A 279 -10.71 -25.72 29.33
N ARG A 280 -9.39 -25.52 29.42
CA ARG A 280 -8.41 -26.59 29.29
C ARG A 280 -7.30 -26.48 30.34
N PRO A 281 -7.01 -27.54 31.10
CA PRO A 281 -5.93 -27.51 32.06
C PRO A 281 -4.60 -27.36 31.31
N LEU A 282 -3.77 -26.42 31.78
CA LEU A 282 -2.39 -26.33 31.33
C LEU A 282 -1.57 -27.28 32.21
N LEU A 283 -0.95 -28.28 31.59
CA LEU A 283 -0.14 -29.24 32.33
C LEU A 283 1.21 -28.59 32.68
N PRO A 284 1.83 -28.92 33.84
CA PRO A 284 3.14 -28.39 34.21
C PRO A 284 4.24 -28.65 33.17
N GLU A 285 4.10 -29.72 32.39
CA GLU A 285 4.99 -30.09 31.28
C GLU A 285 4.66 -29.43 29.94
N THR A 286 3.63 -28.58 29.86
CA THR A 286 3.30 -27.86 28.62
C THR A 286 4.40 -26.84 28.31
N THR A 287 5.12 -27.06 27.22
CA THR A 287 6.22 -26.19 26.76
C THR A 287 5.84 -25.36 25.55
N SER A 288 4.74 -25.68 24.88
CA SER A 288 4.34 -25.00 23.66
C SER A 288 2.83 -24.78 23.58
N ILE A 289 2.46 -23.57 23.16
CA ILE A 289 1.08 -23.21 22.78
C ILE A 289 1.11 -22.74 21.32
N ALA A 290 0.24 -23.28 20.48
CA ALA A 290 0.08 -22.88 19.09
C ALA A 290 -1.37 -22.49 18.81
N ILE A 291 -1.58 -21.28 18.31
CA ILE A 291 -2.88 -20.72 17.95
C ILE A 291 -2.93 -20.53 16.44
N ASP A 292 -3.86 -21.21 15.78
CA ASP A 292 -4.11 -21.10 14.34
C ASP A 292 -5.54 -20.57 14.13
N ASN A 293 -5.64 -19.33 13.68
CA ASN A 293 -6.92 -18.68 13.39
C ASN A 293 -6.89 -18.06 12.00
N LEU A 294 -7.56 -18.70 11.05
CA LEU A 294 -7.55 -18.26 9.67
C LEU A 294 -8.10 -16.83 9.49
N ASN A 295 -9.21 -16.49 10.14
CA ASN A 295 -9.88 -15.21 9.97
C ASN A 295 -10.48 -14.72 11.29
N GLY A 296 -10.12 -13.53 11.72
CA GLY A 296 -10.56 -12.89 12.96
C GLY A 296 -9.41 -12.45 13.85
N ASN A 297 -9.72 -11.59 14.79
CA ASN A 297 -8.72 -11.05 15.71
C ASN A 297 -8.34 -12.10 16.76
N VAL A 298 -7.06 -12.16 17.13
CA VAL A 298 -6.56 -13.04 18.20
C VAL A 298 -5.97 -12.18 19.31
N THR A 299 -6.51 -12.31 20.51
CA THR A 299 -5.95 -11.66 21.69
C THR A 299 -5.42 -12.73 22.65
N VAL A 300 -4.15 -12.65 23.02
CA VAL A 300 -3.53 -13.53 24.01
C VAL A 300 -3.08 -12.70 25.19
N LYS A 301 -3.59 -13.02 26.38
CA LYS A 301 -3.25 -12.27 27.59
C LYS A 301 -3.12 -13.19 28.78
N LYS A 302 -2.34 -12.76 29.76
CA LYS A 302 -2.35 -13.37 31.09
C LYS A 302 -3.62 -12.99 31.85
N GLY A 303 -4.11 -13.90 32.70
CA GLY A 303 -5.21 -13.61 33.62
C GLY A 303 -5.26 -14.55 34.84
N SER A 304 -6.02 -14.13 35.86
CA SER A 304 -6.24 -14.87 37.10
C SER A 304 -7.27 -15.99 36.89
N VAL A 305 -6.89 -16.97 36.07
CA VAL A 305 -7.65 -18.18 35.76
C VAL A 305 -6.82 -19.41 36.14
N ASN A 306 -7.48 -20.50 36.53
CA ASN A 306 -6.80 -21.75 36.91
C ASN A 306 -6.44 -22.63 35.70
N GLU A 307 -7.12 -22.42 34.58
CA GLU A 307 -7.00 -23.18 33.34
C GLU A 307 -6.95 -22.20 32.16
N ILE A 308 -6.45 -22.62 31.00
CA ILE A 308 -6.60 -21.80 29.79
C ILE A 308 -8.08 -21.61 29.52
N VAL A 309 -8.50 -20.36 29.33
CA VAL A 309 -9.86 -19.99 28.92
C VAL A 309 -9.82 -19.41 27.52
N ILE A 310 -10.60 -19.98 26.61
CA ILE A 310 -10.73 -19.53 25.22
C ILE A 310 -12.16 -19.08 25.00
N GLU A 311 -12.33 -17.77 24.80
CA GLU A 311 -13.60 -17.15 24.45
C GLU A 311 -13.59 -16.85 22.95
N THR A 312 -14.69 -17.15 22.26
CA THR A 312 -14.76 -16.98 20.80
C THR A 312 -16.10 -16.39 20.36
N VAL A 313 -16.02 -15.39 19.50
CA VAL A 313 -17.19 -14.77 18.85
C VAL A 313 -17.09 -15.03 17.35
N VAL A 314 -18.10 -15.72 16.81
CA VAL A 314 -18.21 -16.03 15.38
C VAL A 314 -19.10 -15.00 14.71
N TRP A 315 -18.58 -14.34 13.69
CA TRP A 315 -19.30 -13.45 12.78
C TRP A 315 -19.53 -14.16 11.45
N VAL A 316 -20.77 -14.11 10.98
CA VAL A 316 -21.18 -14.61 9.67
C VAL A 316 -21.80 -13.46 8.90
N ASP A 317 -21.05 -12.97 7.92
CA ASP A 317 -21.49 -11.92 7.01
C ASP A 317 -22.42 -12.50 5.93
N SER A 318 -23.66 -12.81 6.34
CA SER A 318 -24.76 -13.21 5.47
C SER A 318 -26.02 -12.41 5.83
N GLU A 319 -26.86 -12.14 4.84
CA GLU A 319 -28.18 -11.52 5.04
C GLU A 319 -29.22 -12.57 5.50
N ASP A 320 -28.96 -13.86 5.27
CA ASP A 320 -29.84 -14.95 5.68
C ASP A 320 -29.46 -15.48 7.07
N LYS A 321 -30.36 -15.24 8.04
CA LYS A 321 -30.19 -15.70 9.41
C LYS A 321 -30.09 -17.23 9.52
N ALA A 322 -30.83 -18.00 8.72
CA ALA A 322 -30.82 -19.45 8.82
C ALA A 322 -29.50 -20.06 8.33
N GLU A 323 -28.90 -19.46 7.29
CA GLU A 323 -27.55 -19.81 6.84
C GLU A 323 -26.50 -19.44 7.90
N ALA A 324 -26.64 -18.25 8.51
CA ALA A 324 -25.75 -17.78 9.57
C ALA A 324 -25.80 -18.68 10.82
N ASP A 325 -27.00 -19.06 11.27
CA ASP A 325 -27.20 -19.96 12.42
C ASP A 325 -26.51 -21.31 12.17
N LYS A 326 -26.74 -21.92 10.99
CA LYS A 326 -26.13 -23.20 10.61
C LYS A 326 -24.59 -23.12 10.50
N THR A 327 -24.09 -22.01 9.97
CA THR A 327 -22.65 -21.77 9.81
C THR A 327 -21.99 -21.60 11.16
N ALA A 328 -22.59 -20.81 12.04
CA ALA A 328 -22.13 -20.61 13.39
C ALA A 328 -22.14 -21.93 14.17
N GLU A 329 -23.24 -22.69 14.17
CA GLU A 329 -23.35 -24.00 14.86
C GLU A 329 -22.23 -24.97 14.49
N LYS A 330 -21.88 -25.04 13.19
CA LYS A 330 -20.82 -25.93 12.68
C LYS A 330 -19.39 -25.37 12.84
N SER A 331 -19.25 -24.07 13.10
CA SER A 331 -17.97 -23.44 13.36
C SER A 331 -17.55 -23.67 14.82
N ALA A 332 -16.35 -24.19 15.03
CA ALA A 332 -15.87 -24.57 16.35
C ALA A 332 -14.37 -24.29 16.50
N VAL A 333 -13.91 -24.24 17.75
CA VAL A 333 -12.48 -24.15 18.08
C VAL A 333 -12.07 -25.51 18.62
N ASP A 334 -11.10 -26.14 17.95
CA ASP A 334 -10.52 -27.41 18.38
C ASP A 334 -9.31 -27.14 19.28
N VAL A 335 -9.25 -27.83 20.42
CA VAL A 335 -8.19 -27.64 21.41
C VAL A 335 -7.65 -28.98 21.88
N ASN A 336 -6.42 -29.27 21.46
CA ASN A 336 -5.67 -30.46 21.89
C ASN A 336 -4.84 -30.16 23.15
N GLY A 337 -4.79 -31.12 24.08
CA GLY A 337 -4.00 -31.03 25.31
C GLY A 337 -2.67 -31.80 25.24
N GLY A 338 -1.83 -31.63 26.25
CA GLY A 338 -0.54 -32.33 26.40
C GLY A 338 0.65 -31.38 26.53
N GLN A 339 1.83 -31.85 26.14
CA GLN A 339 3.06 -31.02 26.12
C GLN A 339 2.98 -29.87 25.11
N LYS A 340 2.20 -30.05 24.02
CA LYS A 340 1.93 -29.03 23.01
C LYS A 340 0.42 -28.79 22.96
N VAL A 341 -0.02 -27.64 23.42
CA VAL A 341 -1.41 -27.22 23.32
C VAL A 341 -1.62 -26.58 21.95
N GLN A 342 -2.57 -27.11 21.17
CA GLN A 342 -2.91 -26.56 19.87
C GLN A 342 -4.36 -26.07 19.90
N ILE A 343 -4.56 -24.79 19.60
CA ILE A 343 -5.85 -24.12 19.53
C ILE A 343 -6.09 -23.77 18.06
N LYS A 344 -7.09 -24.37 17.42
CA LYS A 344 -7.37 -24.20 16.00
C LYS A 344 -8.82 -23.76 15.77
N ALA A 345 -9.01 -22.57 15.23
CA ALA A 345 -10.33 -22.09 14.81
C ALA A 345 -10.74 -22.72 13.47
N GLN A 346 -11.86 -23.45 13.47
CA GLN A 346 -12.41 -24.12 12.29
C GLN A 346 -13.75 -23.48 11.93
N GLY A 347 -13.69 -22.49 11.04
CA GLY A 347 -14.88 -21.85 10.48
C GLY A 347 -15.52 -22.72 9.39
N GLN A 348 -16.82 -22.99 9.51
CA GLN A 348 -17.59 -23.68 8.50
C GLN A 348 -17.78 -22.76 7.27
N PRO A 349 -17.43 -23.18 6.04
CA PRO A 349 -17.65 -22.33 4.87
C PRO A 349 -19.14 -22.12 4.56
N TYR A 350 -19.49 -20.95 4.02
CA TYR A 350 -20.85 -20.49 3.70
C TYR A 350 -20.91 -19.66 2.40
N GLY A 351 -22.11 -19.27 1.96
CA GLY A 351 -22.36 -18.57 0.70
C GLY A 351 -22.66 -19.53 -0.46
N THR A 352 -22.98 -18.97 -1.63
CA THR A 352 -23.56 -19.67 -2.80
C THR A 352 -22.78 -20.93 -3.23
N ASN A 353 -21.47 -20.99 -2.99
CA ASN A 353 -20.61 -22.16 -3.26
C ASN A 353 -19.73 -22.58 -2.06
N GLY A 354 -19.97 -22.06 -0.85
CA GLY A 354 -19.05 -22.28 0.29
C GLY A 354 -17.70 -21.56 0.12
N GLU A 355 -17.66 -20.52 -0.70
CA GLU A 355 -16.46 -19.71 -0.96
C GLU A 355 -16.11 -18.82 0.24
N ARG A 356 -17.06 -18.52 1.14
CA ARG A 356 -16.82 -17.62 2.27
C ARG A 356 -16.54 -18.38 3.55
N LYS A 357 -15.62 -17.89 4.37
CA LYS A 357 -15.30 -18.42 5.71
C LYS A 357 -15.65 -17.39 6.77
N PRO A 358 -16.30 -17.81 7.88
CA PRO A 358 -16.71 -16.88 8.91
C PRO A 358 -15.49 -16.26 9.60
N ARG A 359 -15.72 -15.14 10.28
CA ARG A 359 -14.70 -14.49 11.10
C ARG A 359 -14.84 -14.93 12.54
N MET A 360 -13.77 -15.40 13.14
CA MET A 360 -13.75 -15.94 14.50
C MET A 360 -12.79 -15.10 15.34
N ASN A 361 -13.33 -14.15 16.10
CA ASN A 361 -12.53 -13.38 17.04
C ASN A 361 -12.32 -14.21 18.30
N MET A 362 -11.09 -14.30 18.77
CA MET A 362 -10.69 -15.18 19.87
C MET A 362 -9.94 -14.41 20.95
N VAL A 363 -10.29 -14.66 22.21
CA VAL A 363 -9.53 -14.21 23.38
C VAL A 363 -9.04 -15.45 24.13
N VAL A 364 -7.71 -15.62 24.19
CA VAL A 364 -7.04 -16.70 24.92
C VAL A 364 -6.46 -16.11 26.20
N THR A 365 -7.03 -16.49 27.33
CA THR A 365 -6.54 -16.09 28.66
C THR A 365 -5.70 -17.22 29.26
N ILE A 366 -4.41 -16.94 29.48
CA ILE A 366 -3.44 -17.87 30.03
C ILE A 366 -3.35 -17.70 31.56
N PRO A 367 -3.36 -18.79 32.35
CA PRO A 367 -3.18 -18.74 33.80
C PRO A 367 -1.90 -18.02 34.22
N GLU A 368 -2.02 -17.09 35.17
CA GLU A 368 -0.86 -16.40 35.76
C GLU A 368 0.12 -17.36 36.46
N ASN A 369 -0.39 -18.44 37.04
CA ASN A 369 0.41 -19.45 37.74
C ASN A 369 1.03 -20.51 36.81
N SER A 370 0.95 -20.31 35.49
CA SER A 370 1.57 -21.20 34.51
C SER A 370 3.03 -20.85 34.21
N ALA A 371 3.74 -21.76 33.54
CA ALA A 371 5.07 -21.50 32.97
C ALA A 371 5.10 -20.33 31.96
N PHE A 372 3.93 -19.93 31.44
CA PHE A 372 3.76 -18.80 30.53
C PHE A 372 3.38 -17.49 31.24
N GLY A 373 3.06 -17.55 32.55
CA GLY A 373 2.59 -16.41 33.33
C GLY A 373 3.46 -16.02 34.55
N THR A 374 4.23 -16.96 35.11
CA THR A 374 4.99 -16.73 36.36
C THR A 374 6.33 -16.05 36.11
N ALA A 375 6.48 -14.83 36.60
CA ALA A 375 7.77 -14.36 37.08
C ALA A 375 8.15 -15.24 38.29
N GLY A 376 9.32 -15.88 38.27
CA GLY A 376 9.64 -17.02 39.13
C GLY A 376 9.31 -16.86 40.62
N GLN A 377 8.68 -17.90 41.17
CA GLN A 377 8.79 -18.25 42.59
C GLN A 377 9.01 -19.77 42.65
N PRO A 378 9.98 -20.28 43.44
CA PRO A 378 10.32 -21.70 43.42
C PRO A 378 9.16 -22.53 44.00
N PRO A 379 8.90 -23.75 43.48
CA PRO A 379 8.01 -24.69 44.16
C PRO A 379 8.73 -25.23 45.39
N GLY A 380 8.43 -24.69 46.58
CA GLY A 380 9.10 -25.14 47.79
C GLY A 380 8.78 -24.38 49.07
N SER A 381 7.52 -24.35 49.49
CA SER A 381 7.19 -24.35 50.92
C SER A 381 5.78 -24.91 51.12
N GLY A 382 5.65 -26.22 50.96
CA GLY A 382 4.58 -26.93 51.65
C GLY A 382 4.89 -26.88 53.15
N MET A 383 4.17 -26.03 53.89
CA MET A 383 4.01 -26.21 55.32
C MET A 383 2.51 -26.39 55.59
N GLN A 384 2.19 -27.52 56.21
CA GLN A 384 0.88 -27.96 56.69
C GLN A 384 0.33 -26.98 57.74
N PRO A 385 -0.99 -26.95 58.03
CA PRO A 385 -1.61 -25.86 58.77
C PRO A 385 -1.32 -25.96 60.27
N GLU A 386 -0.94 -24.84 60.89
CA GLU A 386 -1.05 -24.68 62.33
C GLU A 386 -1.91 -23.45 62.65
N ALA A 387 -2.75 -23.65 63.67
CA ALA A 387 -3.73 -22.71 64.14
C ALA A 387 -3.13 -21.69 65.10
N GLY A 388 -3.68 -20.47 65.07
CA GLY A 388 -3.79 -19.58 66.22
C GLY A 388 -2.70 -18.53 66.38
N GLY A 389 -3.14 -17.28 66.61
CA GLY A 389 -2.29 -16.25 67.21
C GLY A 389 -2.42 -14.86 66.57
N THR A 390 -3.04 -13.96 67.31
CA THR A 390 -3.26 -12.54 67.06
C THR A 390 -2.00 -11.67 67.17
N GLU A 391 -2.11 -10.47 66.56
CA GLU A 391 -1.46 -9.18 66.91
C GLU A 391 0.01 -8.93 66.53
N GLY A 392 0.27 -7.70 66.03
CA GLY A 392 1.49 -6.97 66.41
C GLY A 392 2.30 -6.33 65.26
N GLU A 393 2.30 -5.01 65.27
CA GLU A 393 3.04 -4.02 64.49
C GLU A 393 4.59 -4.04 64.50
N GLU A 394 5.15 -3.36 63.48
CA GLU A 394 6.33 -2.46 63.50
C GLU A 394 7.81 -2.93 63.32
N THR A 395 8.40 -2.39 62.22
CA THR A 395 9.70 -1.70 62.05
C THR A 395 11.10 -2.39 62.08
N ALA A 396 11.84 -2.11 60.99
CA ALA A 396 13.23 -1.63 60.84
C ALA A 396 14.46 -2.44 61.30
N GLY A 397 15.51 -2.46 60.44
CA GLY A 397 16.91 -2.41 60.91
C GLY A 397 17.98 -3.24 60.15
N ASN A 398 18.80 -2.55 59.35
CA ASN A 398 20.26 -2.70 59.09
C ASN A 398 21.03 -4.04 59.28
N ALA A 399 21.61 -4.51 58.16
CA ALA A 399 23.03 -4.46 57.76
C ALA A 399 24.20 -5.21 58.52
N VAL A 400 25.08 -5.80 57.69
CA VAL A 400 26.58 -5.85 57.73
C VAL A 400 27.33 -7.17 58.05
N SER A 401 28.23 -7.50 57.11
CA SER A 401 29.56 -8.19 57.15
C SER A 401 29.71 -9.70 57.32
N ALA A 402 30.50 -10.30 56.41
CA ALA A 402 31.86 -10.76 56.74
C ALA A 402 32.75 -11.01 55.50
N ASN A 403 33.99 -10.54 55.64
CA ASN A 403 35.18 -10.66 54.79
C ASN A 403 35.79 -12.08 54.79
N GLY A 404 36.66 -12.39 53.81
CA GLY A 404 37.81 -13.28 54.08
C GLY A 404 38.37 -14.15 52.94
N ALA A 405 39.18 -13.53 52.07
CA ALA A 405 40.25 -14.11 51.24
C ALA A 405 41.30 -14.89 52.07
N ALA A 406 42.32 -15.63 51.60
CA ALA A 406 42.82 -16.20 50.34
C ALA A 406 44.01 -17.10 50.76
N GLY A 407 44.47 -18.01 49.90
CA GLY A 407 45.71 -18.76 50.11
C GLY A 407 46.20 -19.45 48.83
N ASN A 408 47.33 -18.97 48.33
CA ASN A 408 47.98 -19.25 47.04
C ASN A 408 49.11 -20.30 47.15
N ALA A 409 49.68 -20.63 45.98
CA ALA A 409 50.95 -21.32 45.66
C ALA A 409 50.85 -22.84 45.46
N GLY A 410 51.46 -23.46 44.46
CA GLY A 410 52.38 -23.02 43.39
C GLY A 410 52.85 -24.27 42.63
N SER A 411 53.09 -24.16 41.31
CA SER A 411 54.42 -24.26 40.69
C SER A 411 54.79 -25.64 40.11
N GLY A 412 55.39 -25.63 38.91
CA GLY A 412 56.14 -26.74 38.30
C GLY A 412 55.73 -27.02 36.85
N ASN A 413 56.31 -26.40 35.82
CA ASN A 413 57.48 -26.86 35.03
C ASN A 413 57.29 -28.28 34.44
N ALA A 414 57.55 -28.67 33.18
CA ALA A 414 58.31 -28.07 32.08
C ALA A 414 58.20 -28.98 30.83
N VAL A 415 58.21 -28.35 29.64
CA VAL A 415 59.04 -28.69 28.45
C VAL A 415 58.70 -29.89 27.52
N SER A 416 58.75 -29.54 26.22
CA SER A 416 59.02 -30.34 25.00
C SER A 416 57.91 -31.26 24.49
N GLY A 417 57.57 -31.29 23.20
CA GLY A 417 58.11 -30.58 22.04
C GLY A 417 57.50 -31.16 20.75
N ASN A 418 57.37 -30.27 19.75
CA ASN A 418 57.41 -30.48 18.31
C ASN A 418 56.62 -31.63 17.62
N GLY A 419 55.83 -31.27 16.60
CA GLY A 419 55.68 -32.11 15.40
C GLY A 419 54.27 -32.35 14.85
N THR A 420 53.76 -31.38 14.09
CA THR A 420 53.04 -31.50 12.80
C THR A 420 52.12 -32.70 12.48
N ALA A 421 50.89 -32.33 12.10
CA ALA A 421 50.09 -32.78 10.95
C ALA A 421 49.34 -34.14 11.03
N GLY A 422 48.07 -34.09 10.60
CA GLY A 422 47.37 -35.26 10.09
C GLY A 422 45.93 -35.37 10.55
N ALA A 423 45.01 -35.00 9.67
CA ALA A 423 43.56 -35.09 9.84
C ALA A 423 43.04 -36.54 9.84
N ALA A 424 41.80 -36.67 10.34
CA ALA A 424 40.82 -37.74 10.14
C ALA A 424 41.07 -39.08 10.88
N ASN A 425 40.16 -39.44 11.80
CA ASN A 425 39.02 -40.29 11.45
C ASN A 425 38.02 -40.40 12.61
N GLU A 426 36.77 -40.64 12.22
CA GLU A 426 35.57 -40.74 13.05
C GLU A 426 35.51 -42.04 13.90
N SER A 427 34.63 -41.96 14.91
CA SER A 427 33.81 -43.05 15.46
C SER A 427 34.47 -44.08 16.40
N ALA A 428 34.20 -43.94 17.71
CA ALA A 428 33.15 -44.70 18.40
C ALA A 428 33.49 -44.96 19.89
N THR A 429 32.61 -44.46 20.76
CA THR A 429 32.14 -45.05 22.03
C THR A 429 33.17 -45.47 23.10
N SER A 430 33.21 -44.70 24.20
CA SER A 430 33.15 -45.31 25.53
C SER A 430 32.41 -44.39 26.50
N ALA A 431 31.35 -44.92 27.10
CA ALA A 431 30.52 -44.30 28.10
C ALA A 431 31.33 -43.85 29.33
N GLY A 432 31.15 -42.59 29.72
CA GLY A 432 31.41 -42.08 31.07
C GLY A 432 30.16 -41.37 31.52
N HIS A 433 29.48 -41.93 32.52
CA HIS A 433 28.42 -41.25 33.27
C HIS A 433 29.01 -40.00 33.92
N ASP A 434 28.50 -38.83 33.55
CA ASP A 434 28.55 -37.68 34.43
C ASP A 434 27.14 -37.10 34.53
N SER A 435 26.51 -37.35 35.67
CA SER A 435 25.16 -36.92 36.00
C SER A 435 25.20 -35.51 36.55
N SER A 436 25.42 -34.51 35.69
CA SER A 436 25.02 -33.14 35.98
C SER A 436 23.56 -32.98 35.56
N ASN A 437 22.64 -33.22 36.49
CA ASN A 437 21.22 -32.95 36.30
C ASN A 437 21.02 -31.41 36.29
N HIS A 438 21.40 -30.77 35.18
CA HIS A 438 20.91 -29.45 34.84
C HIS A 438 19.44 -29.65 34.44
N THR A 439 18.54 -29.45 35.39
CA THR A 439 17.13 -29.25 35.07
C THR A 439 17.04 -27.94 34.28
N GLU A 440 17.26 -28.00 32.97
CA GLU A 440 16.89 -26.92 32.07
C GLU A 440 15.40 -26.66 32.29
N THR A 441 15.07 -25.46 32.80
CA THR A 441 13.68 -25.02 32.84
C THR A 441 13.12 -25.12 31.43
N PRO A 442 11.99 -25.83 31.22
CA PRO A 442 11.48 -26.06 29.89
C PRO A 442 11.22 -24.72 29.20
N LYS A 443 11.88 -24.50 28.06
CA LYS A 443 11.71 -23.29 27.26
C LYS A 443 10.26 -23.22 26.76
N THR A 444 9.55 -22.17 27.16
CA THR A 444 8.16 -21.94 26.79
C THR A 444 8.07 -21.19 25.47
N VAL A 445 7.35 -21.73 24.50
CA VAL A 445 7.21 -21.15 23.15
C VAL A 445 5.74 -20.92 22.81
N LEU A 446 5.42 -19.73 22.27
CA LEU A 446 4.08 -19.39 21.79
C LEU A 446 4.12 -19.10 20.29
N TYR A 447 3.27 -19.78 19.54
CA TYR A 447 3.08 -19.57 18.11
C TYR A 447 1.66 -19.04 17.83
N ILE A 448 1.55 -17.93 17.10
CA ILE A 448 0.26 -17.39 16.65
C ILE A 448 0.31 -17.23 15.13
N SER A 449 -0.65 -17.82 14.43
CA SER A 449 -0.76 -17.76 12.97
C SER A 449 -2.16 -17.32 12.55
N THR A 450 -2.24 -16.24 11.77
CA THR A 450 -3.51 -15.71 11.24
C THR A 450 -3.36 -15.26 9.79
N VAL A 451 -4.37 -15.51 8.95
CA VAL A 451 -4.35 -14.99 7.58
C VAL A 451 -4.95 -13.59 7.53
N ASN A 452 -6.10 -13.37 8.17
CA ASN A 452 -6.75 -12.05 8.21
C ASN A 452 -7.24 -11.71 9.62
N GLY A 453 -6.80 -10.59 10.16
CA GLY A 453 -7.17 -10.13 11.50
C GLY A 453 -5.96 -9.66 12.29
N SER A 454 -6.21 -8.83 13.30
CA SER A 454 -5.16 -8.29 14.16
C SER A 454 -4.80 -9.26 15.30
N VAL A 455 -3.55 -9.24 15.72
CA VAL A 455 -3.05 -10.00 16.87
C VAL A 455 -2.64 -9.04 17.97
N ASP A 456 -3.16 -9.22 19.19
CA ASP A 456 -2.70 -8.51 20.40
C ASP A 456 -2.20 -9.53 21.42
N ALA A 457 -0.92 -9.52 21.76
CA ALA A 457 -0.33 -10.40 22.76
C ALA A 457 0.32 -9.60 23.89
N ALA A 458 -0.09 -9.86 25.13
CA ALA A 458 0.35 -9.06 26.29
C ALA A 458 0.63 -9.88 27.56
N ASP A 459 1.62 -9.42 28.33
CA ASP A 459 1.90 -9.86 29.70
C ASP A 459 2.37 -11.33 29.83
N LEU A 460 3.17 -11.81 28.88
CA LEU A 460 3.55 -13.22 28.74
C LEU A 460 5.04 -13.48 29.06
N LEU A 461 5.34 -14.66 29.61
CA LEU A 461 6.68 -15.21 29.75
C LEU A 461 6.89 -16.36 28.76
N VAL A 462 7.70 -16.12 27.73
CA VAL A 462 7.97 -17.05 26.62
C VAL A 462 9.47 -17.23 26.48
N THR A 463 10.08 -17.98 27.40
CA THR A 463 11.54 -18.14 27.48
C THR A 463 12.17 -18.78 26.23
N GLY A 464 11.39 -19.52 25.44
CA GLY A 464 11.78 -20.05 24.13
C GLY A 464 11.34 -19.20 22.94
N GLY A 465 10.51 -18.19 23.17
CA GLY A 465 10.14 -17.16 22.20
C GLY A 465 8.65 -17.07 21.85
N LEU A 466 8.25 -15.90 21.36
CA LEU A 466 6.96 -15.63 20.74
C LEU A 466 7.15 -15.50 19.23
N THR A 467 6.47 -16.31 18.45
CA THR A 467 6.40 -16.18 16.99
C THR A 467 4.98 -15.81 16.56
N VAL A 468 4.82 -14.67 15.88
CA VAL A 468 3.53 -14.21 15.34
C VAL A 468 3.64 -14.08 13.83
N LYS A 469 2.75 -14.76 13.09
CA LYS A 469 2.67 -14.68 11.63
C LYS A 469 1.28 -14.26 11.19
N VAL A 470 1.20 -13.10 10.54
CA VAL A 470 -0.03 -12.55 10.00
C VAL A 470 0.11 -12.35 8.49
N THR A 471 -0.92 -12.64 7.69
CA THR A 471 -0.89 -12.25 6.27
C THR A 471 -1.40 -10.82 6.09
N THR A 472 -2.56 -10.50 6.67
CA THR A 472 -3.14 -9.15 6.67
C THR A 472 -3.72 -8.83 8.04
N GLY A 473 -3.25 -7.76 8.65
CA GLY A 473 -3.65 -7.34 9.99
C GLY A 473 -2.49 -6.73 10.77
N GLU A 474 -2.84 -5.97 11.81
CA GLU A 474 -1.89 -5.34 12.72
C GLU A 474 -1.41 -6.33 13.79
N ILE A 475 -0.15 -6.20 14.21
CA ILE A 475 0.40 -6.97 15.33
C ILE A 475 0.76 -6.00 16.45
N SER A 476 0.21 -6.22 17.64
CA SER A 476 0.54 -5.52 18.88
C SER A 476 1.12 -6.52 19.87
N VAL A 477 2.36 -6.31 20.31
CA VAL A 477 3.01 -7.11 21.35
C VAL A 477 3.44 -6.20 22.50
N ARG A 478 3.07 -6.55 23.73
CA ARG A 478 3.32 -5.71 24.92
C ARG A 478 3.80 -6.51 26.12
N GLN A 479 4.79 -6.01 26.85
CA GLN A 479 5.23 -6.60 28.13
C GLN A 479 5.57 -8.10 28.00
N ILE A 480 6.38 -8.45 27.00
CA ILE A 480 6.79 -9.83 26.72
C ILE A 480 8.19 -10.08 27.29
N ARG A 481 8.36 -11.22 27.96
CA ARG A 481 9.65 -11.68 28.46
C ARG A 481 10.14 -12.88 27.66
N GLY A 482 11.28 -12.74 26.99
CA GLY A 482 11.81 -13.68 26.02
C GLY A 482 11.87 -13.10 24.60
N PRO A 483 12.47 -13.83 23.64
CA PRO A 483 12.64 -13.33 22.28
C PRO A 483 11.32 -13.24 21.51
N VAL A 484 11.18 -12.25 20.64
CA VAL A 484 9.97 -12.02 19.82
C VAL A 484 10.34 -12.00 18.34
N ASP A 485 9.60 -12.77 17.54
CA ASP A 485 9.66 -12.78 16.06
C ASP A 485 8.24 -12.54 15.53
N ALA A 486 7.98 -11.36 14.98
CA ALA A 486 6.66 -10.97 14.48
C ALA A 486 6.73 -10.55 13.00
N GLU A 487 5.91 -11.19 12.17
CA GLU A 487 5.87 -10.97 10.73
C GLU A 487 4.43 -10.70 10.26
N THR A 488 4.23 -9.62 9.49
CA THR A 488 2.98 -9.41 8.73
C THR A 488 3.27 -9.05 7.28
N LYS A 489 2.40 -9.39 6.31
CA LYS A 489 2.60 -8.88 4.93
C LYS A 489 1.97 -7.50 4.77
N ASN A 490 0.77 -7.31 5.30
CA ASN A 490 0.06 -6.03 5.21
C ASN A 490 -0.48 -5.65 6.57
N GLY A 491 0.12 -4.65 7.20
CA GLY A 491 -0.24 -4.16 8.52
C GLY A 491 0.97 -3.61 9.26
N SER A 492 0.70 -2.73 10.22
CA SER A 492 1.74 -2.20 11.10
C SER A 492 2.05 -3.17 12.23
N ILE A 493 3.26 -3.06 12.78
CA ILE A 493 3.71 -3.85 13.93
C ILE A 493 4.10 -2.89 15.04
N THR A 494 3.51 -3.09 16.22
CA THR A 494 3.81 -2.32 17.42
C THR A 494 4.37 -3.24 18.51
N ALA A 495 5.58 -2.95 19.00
CA ALA A 495 6.20 -3.66 20.12
C ALA A 495 6.53 -2.68 21.26
N ARG A 496 6.01 -2.92 22.47
CA ARG A 496 6.26 -2.06 23.64
C ARG A 496 6.68 -2.85 24.87
N THR A 497 7.80 -2.48 25.48
CA THR A 497 8.33 -3.11 26.70
C THR A 497 8.64 -4.60 26.50
N MET A 498 9.79 -4.89 25.93
CA MET A 498 10.25 -6.24 25.61
C MET A 498 11.49 -6.58 26.43
N GLU A 499 11.45 -7.66 27.22
CA GLU A 499 12.62 -8.18 27.93
C GLU A 499 13.24 -9.33 27.11
N GLY A 500 13.98 -9.00 26.05
CA GLY A 500 14.61 -9.96 25.14
C GLY A 500 14.91 -9.35 23.77
N ASP A 501 15.45 -10.16 22.87
CA ASP A 501 15.70 -9.77 21.47
C ASP A 501 14.39 -9.71 20.67
N VAL A 502 14.29 -8.75 19.76
CA VAL A 502 13.07 -8.47 19.01
C VAL A 502 13.36 -8.39 17.52
N LYS A 503 12.64 -9.20 16.75
CA LYS A 503 12.65 -9.19 15.29
C LYS A 503 11.25 -8.88 14.75
N LEU A 504 11.12 -7.80 13.99
CA LEU A 504 9.85 -7.35 13.41
C LEU A 504 10.00 -7.18 11.90
N SER A 505 9.12 -7.80 11.11
CA SER A 505 9.15 -7.71 9.65
C SER A 505 7.78 -7.44 9.08
N THR A 506 7.66 -6.41 8.24
CA THR A 506 6.44 -6.17 7.44
C THR A 506 6.75 -5.94 5.96
N TYR A 507 5.81 -6.20 5.06
CA TYR A 507 5.99 -5.84 3.64
C TYR A 507 5.38 -4.46 3.37
N ASN A 508 4.16 -4.22 3.82
CA ASN A 508 3.49 -2.92 3.78
C ASN A 508 2.96 -2.56 5.17
N GLY A 509 3.59 -1.58 5.81
CA GLY A 509 3.19 -1.11 7.13
C GLY A 509 4.35 -0.49 7.90
N ASP A 510 4.00 0.26 8.94
CA ASP A 510 4.96 0.91 9.82
C ASP A 510 5.37 -0.04 10.96
N ILE A 511 6.60 0.11 11.45
CA ILE A 511 7.10 -0.60 12.62
C ILE A 511 7.36 0.41 13.73
N GLU A 512 6.66 0.28 14.85
CA GLU A 512 6.90 1.06 16.06
C GLU A 512 7.41 0.16 17.18
N ALA A 513 8.60 0.43 17.71
CA ALA A 513 9.18 -0.33 18.80
C ALA A 513 9.65 0.58 19.93
N SER A 514 9.29 0.27 21.18
CA SER A 514 9.77 1.00 22.34
C SER A 514 10.16 0.11 23.52
N ASP A 515 11.21 0.53 24.25
CA ASP A 515 11.67 -0.12 25.48
C ASP A 515 12.09 -1.58 25.25
N ILE A 516 13.13 -1.76 24.43
CA ILE A 516 13.67 -3.06 24.07
C ILE A 516 14.90 -3.37 24.92
N GLY A 517 14.82 -4.43 25.73
CA GLY A 517 15.88 -4.86 26.64
C GLY A 517 17.03 -5.64 25.98
N GLY A 518 16.80 -6.23 24.80
CA GLY A 518 17.81 -6.92 23.99
C GLY A 518 18.16 -6.17 22.71
N GLY A 519 18.59 -6.91 21.69
CA GLY A 519 18.79 -6.40 20.33
C GLY A 519 17.49 -6.23 19.53
N PHE A 520 17.53 -5.42 18.49
CA PHE A 520 16.39 -5.14 17.60
C PHE A 520 16.76 -5.34 16.13
N ASP A 521 15.96 -6.12 15.40
CA ASP A 521 16.02 -6.32 13.95
C ASP A 521 14.65 -5.93 13.36
N GLY A 522 14.60 -4.81 12.63
CA GLY A 522 13.37 -4.25 12.07
C GLY A 522 13.45 -4.06 10.55
N SER A 523 12.54 -4.67 9.79
CA SER A 523 12.58 -4.57 8.32
C SER A 523 11.20 -4.29 7.70
N THR A 524 11.10 -3.33 6.79
CA THR A 524 9.89 -3.11 5.97
C THR A 524 10.18 -2.82 4.50
N LEU A 525 9.33 -3.25 3.56
CA LEU A 525 9.50 -2.84 2.16
C LEU A 525 8.94 -1.43 1.93
N SER A 526 7.75 -1.15 2.44
CA SER A 526 7.07 0.14 2.33
C SER A 526 6.43 0.50 3.67
N GLY A 527 7.02 1.49 4.35
CA GLY A 527 6.64 1.93 5.67
C GLY A 527 7.83 2.51 6.43
N SER A 528 7.54 3.24 7.51
CA SER A 528 8.54 3.85 8.37
C SER A 528 8.84 2.96 9.58
N ILE A 529 10.06 3.09 10.11
CA ILE A 529 10.49 2.39 11.33
C ILE A 529 10.79 3.45 12.38
N ASP A 530 10.11 3.40 13.53
CA ASP A 530 10.36 4.26 14.69
C ASP A 530 10.75 3.39 15.89
N LEU A 531 12.02 3.44 16.27
CA LEU A 531 12.62 2.70 17.38
C LEU A 531 13.00 3.66 18.51
N LYS A 532 12.51 3.40 19.72
CA LYS A 532 12.77 4.22 20.91
C LYS A 532 13.28 3.39 22.07
N ARG A 533 14.47 3.71 22.58
CA ARG A 533 15.13 3.05 23.72
C ARG A 533 15.37 1.57 23.47
N VAL A 534 16.56 1.25 22.99
CA VAL A 534 17.06 -0.12 22.80
C VAL A 534 18.37 -0.30 23.55
N SER A 535 18.45 -1.37 24.34
CA SER A 535 19.61 -1.63 25.20
C SER A 535 20.72 -2.38 24.46
N GLY A 536 20.38 -3.20 23.46
CA GLY A 536 21.33 -3.90 22.60
C GLY A 536 21.59 -3.18 21.27
N ASP A 537 22.04 -3.96 20.28
CA ASP A 537 22.27 -3.49 18.91
C ASP A 537 20.94 -3.30 18.16
N ALA A 538 20.90 -2.34 17.25
CA ALA A 538 19.75 -2.05 16.40
C ALA A 538 20.11 -2.21 14.92
N ASP A 539 19.41 -3.07 14.20
CA ASP A 539 19.48 -3.22 12.74
C ASP A 539 18.12 -2.87 12.14
N THR A 540 18.11 -1.92 11.20
CA THR A 540 16.88 -1.39 10.58
C THR A 540 17.05 -1.22 9.08
N ASP A 541 16.13 -1.79 8.29
CA ASP A 541 16.10 -1.66 6.82
C ASP A 541 14.70 -1.28 6.34
N THR A 542 14.63 -0.26 5.48
CA THR A 542 13.43 -0.02 4.66
C THR A 542 13.75 0.30 3.22
N LYS A 543 12.89 -0.05 2.27
CA LYS A 543 13.08 0.41 0.87
C LYS A 543 12.39 1.74 0.62
N ASN A 544 11.22 1.96 1.21
CA ASN A 544 10.49 3.21 1.07
C ASN A 544 9.89 3.62 2.40
N GLY A 545 10.54 4.57 3.07
CA GLY A 545 10.09 5.07 4.36
C GLY A 545 11.22 5.67 5.18
N GLN A 546 10.84 6.37 6.25
CA GLN A 546 11.78 7.02 7.15
C GLN A 546 12.22 6.04 8.25
N ILE A 547 13.46 6.19 8.72
CA ILE A 547 13.95 5.46 9.89
C ILE A 547 14.23 6.48 11.00
N GLY A 548 13.55 6.33 12.13
CA GLY A 548 13.78 7.06 13.37
C GLY A 548 14.34 6.12 14.43
N ILE A 549 15.50 6.43 14.98
CA ILE A 549 16.09 5.70 16.11
C ILE A 549 16.39 6.71 17.21
N GLN A 550 15.80 6.51 18.38
CA GLN A 550 16.02 7.31 19.58
C GLN A 550 16.60 6.42 20.68
N ASP A 551 17.72 6.84 21.26
CA ASP A 551 18.39 6.22 22.42
C ASP A 551 18.74 4.73 22.21
N ALA A 552 19.63 4.46 21.26
CA ALA A 552 20.27 3.16 21.11
C ALA A 552 21.60 3.11 21.90
N LEU A 553 21.76 2.09 22.76
CA LEU A 553 22.95 1.93 23.59
C LEU A 553 24.06 1.11 22.91
N GLY A 554 23.72 0.22 21.97
CA GLY A 554 24.66 -0.62 21.23
C GLY A 554 25.08 -0.07 19.86
N ALA A 555 25.42 -0.99 18.96
CA ALA A 555 25.65 -0.69 17.54
C ALA A 555 24.36 -0.31 16.83
N VAL A 556 24.46 0.50 15.76
CA VAL A 556 23.30 0.95 14.98
C VAL A 556 23.56 0.72 13.51
N ARG A 557 22.66 0.02 12.85
CA ARG A 557 22.60 -0.09 11.41
C ARG A 557 21.25 0.42 10.93
N ALA A 558 21.27 1.41 10.04
CA ALA A 558 20.06 2.01 9.49
C ALA A 558 20.23 2.24 7.99
N ASP A 559 19.50 1.46 7.19
CA ASP A 559 19.58 1.45 5.74
C ASP A 559 18.23 1.83 5.12
N THR A 560 18.19 2.86 4.27
CA THR A 560 17.00 3.16 3.44
C THR A 560 17.32 3.48 1.99
N LEU A 561 16.48 2.97 1.07
CA LEU A 561 16.61 3.36 -0.35
C LEU A 561 15.97 4.74 -0.59
N ASN A 562 14.75 4.96 -0.10
CA ASN A 562 14.01 6.21 -0.26
C ASN A 562 13.42 6.65 1.08
N GLY A 563 14.08 7.59 1.76
CA GLY A 563 13.59 8.19 3.00
C GLY A 563 14.69 8.83 3.84
N ASP A 564 14.25 9.66 4.78
CA ASP A 564 15.14 10.31 5.74
C ASP A 564 15.49 9.35 6.88
N ILE A 565 16.71 9.44 7.39
CA ILE A 565 17.13 8.74 8.60
C ILE A 565 17.40 9.76 9.69
N ARG A 566 16.82 9.54 10.88
CA ARG A 566 17.08 10.33 12.10
C ARG A 566 17.57 9.39 13.19
N VAL A 567 18.82 9.52 13.59
CA VAL A 567 19.39 8.79 14.73
C VAL A 567 19.73 9.79 15.82
N ALA A 568 19.16 9.63 17.02
CA ALA A 568 19.42 10.48 18.17
C ALA A 568 19.74 9.60 19.37
N SER A 569 20.92 9.69 19.95
CA SER A 569 21.24 8.94 21.18
C SER A 569 22.08 9.79 22.14
N GLY A 570 21.79 9.65 23.44
CA GLY A 570 22.61 10.23 24.51
C GLY A 570 23.96 9.52 24.71
N ALA A 571 24.18 8.36 24.08
CA ALA A 571 25.41 7.58 24.16
C ALA A 571 25.75 6.91 22.82
N VAL A 572 27.04 6.67 22.58
CA VAL A 572 27.54 5.88 21.45
C VAL A 572 28.31 4.70 22.05
N GLY A 573 27.68 3.53 22.14
CA GLY A 573 28.25 2.33 22.76
C GLY A 573 28.66 1.22 21.77
N GLY A 574 28.49 1.46 20.46
CA GLY A 574 28.88 0.56 19.39
C GLY A 574 29.09 1.32 18.07
N ASP A 575 29.52 0.61 17.04
CA ASP A 575 29.71 1.17 15.70
C ASP A 575 28.36 1.46 15.04
N TRP A 576 28.29 2.59 14.33
CA TRP A 576 27.09 3.04 13.62
C TRP A 576 27.36 3.08 12.11
N ASP A 577 26.53 2.42 11.33
CA ASP A 577 26.52 2.46 9.86
C ASP A 577 25.14 2.94 9.40
N ILE A 578 25.10 4.10 8.75
CA ILE A 578 23.86 4.78 8.38
C ILE A 578 23.91 5.14 6.89
N ASP A 579 23.03 4.54 6.08
CA ASP A 579 22.98 4.72 4.63
C ASP A 579 21.59 5.17 4.16
N SER A 580 21.55 6.26 3.39
CA SER A 580 20.36 6.65 2.64
C SER A 580 20.70 6.97 1.19
N SER A 581 20.14 6.16 0.28
CA SER A 581 20.32 6.36 -1.16
C SER A 581 19.56 7.57 -1.69
N ILE A 582 18.41 7.93 -1.13
CA ILE A 582 17.62 9.12 -1.46
C ILE A 582 16.91 9.61 -0.19
N GLY A 583 17.52 10.57 0.50
CA GLY A 583 16.95 11.20 1.69
C GLY A 583 18.00 11.92 2.52
N GLU A 584 17.56 12.70 3.50
CA GLU A 584 18.45 13.40 4.42
C GLU A 584 18.79 12.54 5.64
N ILE A 585 20.04 12.63 6.11
CA ILE A 585 20.47 11.93 7.32
C ILE A 585 20.74 12.95 8.42
N GLN A 586 20.06 12.80 9.56
CA GLN A 586 20.24 13.61 10.76
C GLN A 586 20.74 12.72 11.88
N VAL A 587 21.92 13.03 12.40
CA VAL A 587 22.55 12.31 13.51
C VAL A 587 22.73 13.27 14.67
N MET A 588 22.22 12.89 15.84
CA MET A 588 22.34 13.63 17.09
C MET A 588 23.09 12.77 18.11
N VAL A 589 24.32 13.20 18.45
CA VAL A 589 25.26 12.45 19.31
C VAL A 589 25.74 13.31 20.48
N PRO A 590 26.19 12.72 21.60
CA PRO A 590 26.63 13.49 22.77
C PRO A 590 27.88 14.32 22.47
N GLU A 591 27.96 15.53 23.04
CA GLU A 591 29.11 16.44 22.87
C GLU A 591 30.42 15.87 23.46
N ALA A 592 30.30 14.96 24.44
CA ALA A 592 31.40 14.19 25.00
C ALA A 592 31.18 12.69 24.76
N GLY A 593 32.23 11.99 24.33
CA GLY A 593 32.18 10.55 24.04
C GLY A 593 33.50 10.06 23.45
N ASN A 594 33.52 8.80 23.01
CA ASN A 594 34.67 8.16 22.37
C ASN A 594 34.28 7.62 21.00
N TYR A 595 34.08 8.50 20.03
CA TYR A 595 33.65 8.12 18.69
C TYR A 595 34.33 8.93 17.59
N SER A 596 34.46 8.32 16.42
CA SER A 596 34.92 8.97 15.19
C SER A 596 33.76 9.08 14.22
N VAL A 597 33.66 10.22 13.52
CA VAL A 597 32.65 10.45 12.49
C VAL A 597 33.35 10.47 11.14
N ASN A 598 32.84 9.68 10.20
CA ASN A 598 33.19 9.75 8.79
C ASN A 598 31.89 9.76 7.99
N GLY A 599 31.60 10.86 7.31
CA GLY A 599 30.41 10.99 6.50
C GLY A 599 30.70 11.55 5.11
N SER A 600 29.91 11.12 4.13
CA SER A 600 30.04 11.56 2.74
C SER A 600 28.68 11.88 2.11
N VAL A 601 28.64 12.93 1.27
CA VAL A 601 27.44 13.29 0.48
C VAL A 601 27.75 13.38 -1.01
N THR A 602 26.81 12.97 -1.86
CA THR A 602 26.99 13.07 -3.32
C THR A 602 26.55 14.43 -3.86
N PHE A 603 25.31 14.86 -3.59
CA PHE A 603 24.75 16.11 -4.14
C PHE A 603 24.45 17.18 -3.08
N GLY A 604 23.94 16.80 -1.90
CA GLY A 604 23.51 17.75 -0.87
C GLY A 604 24.64 18.37 -0.03
N ASP A 605 24.27 19.05 1.05
CA ASP A 605 25.19 19.81 1.90
C ASP A 605 25.42 19.12 3.26
N ILE A 606 26.54 19.45 3.89
CA ILE A 606 26.92 18.93 5.21
C ILE A 606 26.88 20.08 6.21
N SER A 607 26.21 19.86 7.34
CA SER A 607 26.22 20.76 8.49
C SER A 607 26.54 20.03 9.79
N SER A 608 27.18 20.72 10.72
CA SER A 608 27.45 20.20 12.07
C SER A 608 27.65 21.35 13.05
N ASP A 609 27.16 21.18 14.29
CA ASP A 609 27.45 22.06 15.42
C ASP A 609 28.48 21.48 16.42
N LEU A 610 29.06 20.34 16.06
CA LEU A 610 30.16 19.68 16.74
C LEU A 610 31.50 20.12 16.12
N PRO A 611 32.62 20.02 16.85
CA PRO A 611 33.95 20.41 16.34
C PRO A 611 34.52 19.38 15.34
N LEU A 612 33.79 19.13 14.25
CA LEU A 612 34.14 18.20 13.17
C LEU A 612 34.66 18.98 11.95
N ALA A 613 35.64 18.43 11.23
CA ALA A 613 36.17 19.03 10.03
C ALA A 613 35.27 18.73 8.82
N ILE A 614 34.69 19.78 8.23
CA ILE A 614 33.89 19.68 7.01
C ILE A 614 34.75 20.15 5.83
N ASN A 615 34.94 19.28 4.84
CA ASN A 615 35.64 19.61 3.60
C ASN A 615 34.78 19.23 2.40
N LYS A 616 34.16 20.26 1.80
CA LYS A 616 33.24 20.15 0.65
C LYS A 616 32.10 19.17 0.91
N LYS A 617 32.30 17.91 0.53
CA LYS A 617 31.31 16.84 0.48
C LYS A 617 31.62 15.71 1.48
N THR A 618 32.52 15.97 2.42
CA THR A 618 32.90 15.01 3.48
C THR A 618 32.94 15.69 4.85
N ILE A 619 32.58 14.94 5.89
CA ILE A 619 32.73 15.30 7.30
C ILE A 619 33.60 14.28 8.00
N ARG A 620 34.62 14.74 8.73
CA ARG A 620 35.52 13.87 9.49
C ARG A 620 35.93 14.49 10.82
N GLY A 621 36.07 13.66 11.83
CA GLY A 621 36.62 14.08 13.12
C GLY A 621 36.51 12.98 14.16
N SER A 622 37.13 13.20 15.31
CA SER A 622 37.07 12.30 16.45
C SER A 622 36.76 13.11 17.70
N ILE A 623 35.86 12.58 18.51
CA ILE A 623 35.57 13.05 19.86
C ILE A 623 36.13 11.99 20.82
N GLY A 624 36.97 12.41 21.77
CA GLY A 624 37.71 11.49 22.64
C GLY A 624 38.75 10.66 21.87
N GLU A 625 38.90 9.39 22.25
CA GLU A 625 39.87 8.47 21.63
C GLU A 625 39.37 7.84 20.30
N GLY A 626 38.09 8.03 19.96
CA GLY A 626 37.51 7.48 18.73
C GLY A 626 37.31 5.96 18.75
N ALA A 627 36.95 5.39 19.90
CA ALA A 627 36.77 3.94 20.08
C ALA A 627 35.68 3.33 19.17
N TYR A 628 34.58 4.06 18.95
CA TYR A 628 33.49 3.63 18.08
C TYR A 628 33.45 4.44 16.77
N ARG A 629 33.12 3.79 15.66
CA ARG A 629 33.03 4.43 14.33
C ARG A 629 31.58 4.77 14.02
N ILE A 630 31.34 6.00 13.58
CA ILE A 630 30.08 6.44 12.97
C ILE A 630 30.35 6.71 11.49
N ASN A 631 29.80 5.87 10.63
CA ASN A 631 29.87 6.01 9.18
C ASN A 631 28.50 6.42 8.63
N ILE A 632 28.50 7.46 7.80
CA ILE A 632 27.30 8.06 7.26
C ILE A 632 27.44 8.25 5.75
N ASP A 633 26.66 7.52 4.97
CA ASP A 633 26.67 7.64 3.51
C ASP A 633 25.29 8.12 3.03
N ALA A 634 25.24 9.34 2.50
CA ALA A 634 24.01 9.94 2.01
C ALA A 634 24.15 10.42 0.57
N ASN A 635 23.10 10.31 -0.23
CA ASN A 635 23.09 10.94 -1.54
C ASN A 635 22.74 12.45 -1.45
N SER A 636 21.87 12.81 -0.50
CA SER A 636 21.38 14.18 -0.26
C SER A 636 22.21 14.89 0.83
N SER A 637 21.58 15.45 1.86
CA SER A 637 22.25 16.27 2.90
C SER A 637 22.49 15.48 4.19
N ILE A 638 23.54 15.85 4.93
CA ILE A 638 23.85 15.31 6.26
C ILE A 638 23.86 16.45 7.29
N ALA A 639 23.23 16.21 8.44
CA ALA A 639 23.36 17.05 9.63
C ALA A 639 23.85 16.21 10.81
N VAL A 640 25.02 16.53 11.37
CA VAL A 640 25.55 15.87 12.57
C VAL A 640 25.60 16.88 13.71
N ASN A 641 24.65 16.81 14.64
CA ASN A 641 24.47 17.80 15.69
C ASN A 641 24.62 17.22 17.09
N ARG A 642 24.74 18.09 18.10
CA ARG A 642 24.70 17.69 19.51
C ARG A 642 23.32 17.14 19.87
N TYR A 643 23.31 16.02 20.58
CA TYR A 643 22.11 15.48 21.21
C TYR A 643 21.59 16.45 22.27
N LYS A 644 20.29 16.74 22.20
CA LYS A 644 19.57 17.50 23.22
C LYS A 644 18.55 16.54 23.85
N PRO A 645 18.66 16.26 25.17
CA PRO A 645 17.77 15.34 25.86
C PRO A 645 16.32 15.84 25.92
#